data_AF-A0A653NY51-F1
#
_entry.id   AF-A0A653NY51-F1
#
_cell.length_a   1.000
_cell.length_b   1.000
_cell.length_c   1.000
_cell.angle_alpha   90.00
_cell.angle_beta   90.00
_cell.angle_gamma   90.00
#
_symmetry.space_group_name_H-M   'P 1'
#
loop_
_entity.id
_entity.type
_entity.pdbx_description
1 polymer ?
#
loop_
_entity_poly.entity_id
_entity_poly.type
_entity_poly.pdbx_seq_one_letter_code
_entity_poly.pdbx_strand_id
1 'polypeptide(L)'
;MSTQSLSTEGTWNPTFGVLGLDVSKWQPSVDWQGEWNKGARFAYVKASEGTYYTNELFNSQYQGARNVGMIRGAYHFAHPSSTSGADQARFFVNNGGGWSADGYTLPPVLDIEYNPYDGNICYDMTPAQMTAWIADFGSTMRALTGRLPVIYSTTDWWATCTNNSAAFGDYPLWVAAYPMTPASSPGMLPASWSTYSIWQYSSTGPFAGDSNVWNGDFAALQRFAGSSAPTIQVPSQATQQIAAYAGSHPSLGSQTTAITCGLTSGGCYQGFQGGTVMWSSASGAFAVSAGPVTGAWQALGAERSPAGYPTSDLICGLKNNGCFQNFQGGSIMSSPATGAAFVPFGAIRDAWAAQGYENGPWGYPTSNATCGLRSGGCFQLFQAGSGLWSPSSGAHLVKSGPILDAWAKDGFENGLLGFPSTDATCTASDCTQLFTGGVIGWTSTAGAWPIYMGIGDTWKAARAKGEPIGFPLAKEVCGLRGGGCYQLFQGGSILFSPTSGAYSMTGRILNYWAQSGFENGQLGYPTGPASCGAVQSECWQSFEKGTVAYSAATPIQTVPAGPMAQAWKNLGASGGALGYPSSAQICGLKDGGCFQMFAKGALMYSPAAGAQPSLLGPIRDFWQKQGFENGALGYPASNVICGLVGAGCFQNYLGGTVMWSNASAAHAMSFGPVRDAWIASGFENGILGYPTSEQVCGLRNGGCFQNFVNGTVMYSPATGAQTMSSAPIRDKWATTGFEGGSLGYPTSGAICGLRNGGCFQNFEKGTIMWSAASGAQVMMPGPIQQSWAAQGFENGALAFPTNSQTCTADKLSCSQTFQGGTVSWTSAGGAKTRLN
;
A
#
# COMPACT_ATOMS: atom_id res chain seq x y z
N MET A 1 10.54 44.17 -41.20
CA MET A 1 9.73 44.73 -42.31
C MET A 1 8.98 43.59 -43.01
N SER A 2 7.65 43.66 -43.01
CA SER A 2 6.74 42.84 -43.81
C SER A 2 5.65 43.80 -44.29
N THR A 3 5.50 43.90 -45.61
CA THR A 3 4.50 44.72 -46.30
C THR A 3 3.07 44.30 -45.91
N GLN A 4 2.39 45.09 -45.07
CA GLN A 4 0.96 44.93 -44.76
C GLN A 4 0.15 46.09 -45.34
N SER A 5 -1.06 45.80 -45.82
CA SER A 5 -1.95 46.75 -46.45
C SER A 5 -2.44 47.81 -45.45
N LEU A 6 -1.86 49.02 -45.57
CA LEU A 6 -2.12 50.24 -44.78
C LEU A 6 -3.57 50.78 -44.81
N SER A 7 -4.52 50.17 -45.54
CA SER A 7 -5.77 50.86 -45.92
C SER A 7 -6.88 50.84 -44.86
N THR A 8 -6.85 49.95 -43.87
CA THR A 8 -7.90 49.87 -42.83
C THR A 8 -7.49 50.43 -41.46
N GLU A 9 -6.19 50.51 -41.17
CA GLU A 9 -5.65 51.00 -39.90
C GLU A 9 -5.70 52.54 -39.78
N GLY A 10 -5.58 53.25 -40.91
CA GLY A 10 -5.50 54.71 -40.96
C GLY A 10 -6.83 55.49 -40.89
N THR A 11 -7.99 54.81 -40.96
CA THR A 11 -9.31 55.49 -40.99
C THR A 11 -10.29 55.05 -39.90
N TRP A 12 -9.94 54.04 -39.11
CA TRP A 12 -10.83 53.51 -38.09
C TRP A 12 -10.74 54.31 -36.79
N ASN A 13 -11.89 54.61 -36.18
CA ASN A 13 -12.01 55.22 -34.85
C ASN A 13 -12.85 54.31 -33.95
N PRO A 14 -12.42 54.04 -32.70
CA PRO A 14 -13.28 53.49 -31.67
C PRO A 14 -14.55 54.34 -31.49
N THR A 15 -15.70 53.68 -31.34
CA THR A 15 -17.00 54.35 -31.06
C THR A 15 -17.26 54.57 -29.57
N PHE A 16 -16.25 54.30 -28.74
CA PHE A 16 -16.31 54.35 -27.29
C PHE A 16 -15.10 55.11 -26.76
N GLY A 17 -15.19 55.49 -25.49
CA GLY A 17 -14.14 56.25 -24.83
C GLY A 17 -14.03 57.68 -25.37
N VAL A 18 -12.98 58.37 -24.93
CA VAL A 18 -12.65 59.70 -25.43
C VAL A 18 -11.46 59.54 -26.36
N LEU A 19 -11.54 60.04 -27.59
CA LEU A 19 -10.43 59.96 -28.54
C LEU A 19 -9.35 60.99 -28.22
N GLY A 20 -8.11 60.64 -28.50
CA GLY A 20 -6.96 61.50 -28.36
C GLY A 20 -5.82 61.04 -29.25
N LEU A 21 -4.69 61.74 -29.12
CA LEU A 21 -3.50 61.48 -29.89
C LEU A 21 -2.24 61.70 -29.05
N ASP A 22 -1.12 61.19 -29.52
CA ASP A 22 0.18 61.62 -29.03
C ASP A 22 1.13 62.00 -30.16
N VAL A 23 1.97 63.00 -29.89
CA VAL A 23 2.85 63.61 -30.90
C VAL A 23 4.25 63.83 -30.34
N SER A 24 5.20 63.92 -31.26
CA SER A 24 6.61 64.19 -30.97
C SER A 24 7.21 65.12 -32.04
N LYS A 25 8.54 65.25 -32.08
CA LYS A 25 9.23 66.01 -33.14
C LYS A 25 8.90 65.53 -34.57
N TRP A 26 8.40 64.30 -34.72
CA TRP A 26 8.03 63.73 -36.01
C TRP A 26 6.78 64.36 -36.63
N GLN A 27 6.00 65.13 -35.85
CA GLN A 27 4.90 65.96 -36.33
C GLN A 27 5.30 67.45 -36.27
N PRO A 28 6.07 67.97 -37.24
CA PRO A 28 6.63 69.32 -37.19
C PRO A 28 5.56 70.43 -37.20
N SER A 29 4.36 70.11 -37.69
CA SER A 29 3.18 70.97 -37.65
C SER A 29 1.94 70.10 -37.43
N VAL A 30 1.10 70.45 -36.45
CA VAL A 30 -0.15 69.76 -36.14
C VAL A 30 -1.31 70.74 -36.32
N ASP A 31 -2.27 70.40 -37.19
CA ASP A 31 -3.52 71.14 -37.32
C ASP A 31 -4.46 70.80 -36.14
N TRP A 32 -4.18 71.38 -34.98
CA TRP A 32 -4.93 71.09 -33.75
C TRP A 32 -6.45 71.30 -33.87
N GLN A 33 -6.87 72.27 -34.67
CA GLN A 33 -8.30 72.51 -34.90
C GLN A 33 -8.89 71.41 -35.77
N GLY A 34 -8.17 70.96 -36.80
CA GLY A 34 -8.51 69.78 -37.59
C GLY A 34 -8.63 68.52 -36.73
N GLU A 35 -7.67 68.26 -35.84
CA GLU A 35 -7.69 67.11 -34.93
C GLU A 35 -8.87 67.17 -33.94
N TRP A 36 -9.18 68.36 -33.41
CA TRP A 36 -10.38 68.58 -32.58
C TRP A 36 -11.68 68.28 -33.35
N ASN A 37 -11.76 68.74 -34.60
CA ASN A 37 -12.91 68.51 -35.47
C ASN A 37 -13.09 67.03 -35.85
N LYS A 38 -12.00 66.26 -35.93
CA LYS A 38 -12.02 64.80 -36.09
C LYS A 38 -12.48 64.06 -34.82
N GLY A 39 -12.57 64.74 -33.68
CA GLY A 39 -13.11 64.19 -32.43
C GLY A 39 -12.10 64.02 -31.30
N ALA A 40 -10.81 64.35 -31.50
CA ALA A 40 -9.83 64.29 -30.42
C ALA A 40 -10.16 65.30 -29.30
N ARG A 41 -9.96 64.89 -28.05
CA ARG A 41 -10.23 65.70 -26.85
C ARG A 41 -9.08 65.69 -25.84
N PHE A 42 -8.07 64.84 -26.04
CA PHE A 42 -6.82 64.92 -25.30
C PHE A 42 -5.60 64.66 -26.16
N ALA A 43 -4.45 65.15 -25.71
CA ALA A 43 -3.15 64.91 -26.36
C ALA A 43 -2.02 64.65 -25.36
N TYR A 44 -1.09 63.75 -25.67
CA TYR A 44 0.21 63.68 -25.01
C TYR A 44 1.31 64.16 -25.95
N VAL A 45 2.30 64.88 -25.42
CA VAL A 45 3.42 65.42 -26.21
C VAL A 45 4.74 64.95 -25.64
N LYS A 46 5.65 64.42 -26.47
CA LYS A 46 7.00 64.05 -26.02
C LYS A 46 7.70 65.28 -25.48
N ALA A 47 8.09 65.28 -24.21
CA ALA A 47 8.85 66.40 -23.64
C ALA A 47 10.36 66.12 -23.66
N SER A 48 10.74 64.90 -23.30
CA SER A 48 12.15 64.56 -23.08
C SER A 48 12.42 63.07 -23.32
N GLU A 49 13.70 62.76 -23.39
CA GLU A 49 14.21 61.40 -23.51
C GLU A 49 15.59 61.29 -22.83
N GLY A 50 15.77 60.23 -22.04
CA GLY A 50 16.96 60.05 -21.22
C GLY A 50 17.25 61.29 -20.35
N THR A 51 18.51 61.65 -20.18
CA THR A 51 18.90 62.90 -19.49
C THR A 51 19.54 63.92 -20.44
N TYR A 52 19.37 63.74 -21.75
CA TYR A 52 20.14 64.47 -22.77
C TYR A 52 19.28 65.14 -23.84
N TYR A 53 18.05 64.67 -24.09
CA TYR A 53 17.21 65.20 -25.17
C TYR A 53 15.94 65.88 -24.63
N THR A 54 15.63 67.05 -25.18
CA THR A 54 14.35 67.74 -25.02
C THR A 54 13.73 68.00 -26.39
N ASN A 55 12.41 67.90 -26.49
CA ASN A 55 11.71 68.17 -27.75
C ASN A 55 11.58 69.68 -27.97
N GLU A 56 12.28 70.20 -28.98
CA GLU A 56 12.26 71.61 -29.38
C GLU A 56 10.86 72.12 -29.78
N LEU A 57 9.95 71.22 -30.19
CA LEU A 57 8.57 71.53 -30.53
C LEU A 57 7.59 71.35 -29.36
N PHE A 58 8.08 70.95 -28.18
CA PHE A 58 7.20 70.61 -27.04
C PHE A 58 6.25 71.76 -26.69
N ASN A 59 6.75 72.99 -26.56
CA ASN A 59 5.92 74.11 -26.14
C ASN A 59 4.84 74.47 -27.19
N SER A 60 5.17 74.45 -28.48
CA SER A 60 4.19 74.76 -29.54
C SER A 60 3.14 73.66 -29.66
N GLN A 61 3.52 72.39 -29.55
CA GLN A 61 2.60 71.24 -29.58
C GLN A 61 1.71 71.20 -28.33
N TYR A 62 2.30 71.34 -27.14
CA TYR A 62 1.60 71.28 -25.86
C TYR A 62 0.59 72.43 -25.69
N GLN A 63 0.96 73.65 -26.06
CA GLN A 63 0.04 74.80 -26.04
C GLN A 63 -0.95 74.77 -27.20
N GLY A 64 -0.54 74.29 -28.39
CA GLY A 64 -1.41 74.15 -29.54
C GLY A 64 -2.62 73.25 -29.26
N ALA A 65 -2.40 72.09 -28.63
CA ALA A 65 -3.48 71.22 -28.16
C ALA A 65 -4.39 71.93 -27.13
N ARG A 66 -3.80 72.69 -26.19
CA ARG A 66 -4.58 73.40 -25.17
C ARG A 66 -5.45 74.51 -25.76
N ASN A 67 -4.95 75.24 -26.76
CA ASN A 67 -5.61 76.38 -27.37
C ASN A 67 -6.93 76.01 -28.04
N VAL A 68 -7.04 74.78 -28.56
CA VAL A 68 -8.29 74.25 -29.13
C VAL A 68 -9.18 73.57 -28.09
N GLY A 69 -8.75 73.51 -26.82
CA GLY A 69 -9.54 73.01 -25.70
C GLY A 69 -9.20 71.59 -25.23
N MET A 70 -8.16 70.95 -25.76
CA MET A 70 -7.80 69.58 -25.34
C MET A 70 -7.21 69.54 -23.93
N ILE A 71 -7.54 68.46 -23.22
CA ILE A 71 -6.78 68.02 -22.04
C ILE A 71 -5.42 67.54 -22.53
N ARG A 72 -4.31 67.94 -21.89
CA ARG A 72 -2.97 67.65 -22.40
C ARG A 72 -2.04 67.11 -21.33
N GLY A 73 -1.13 66.24 -21.75
CA GLY A 73 -0.08 65.66 -20.93
C GLY A 73 1.25 65.64 -21.66
N ALA A 74 2.28 65.21 -20.94
CA ALA A 74 3.61 65.03 -21.50
C ALA A 74 4.09 63.61 -21.22
N TYR A 75 4.96 63.10 -22.09
CA TYR A 75 5.62 61.82 -21.90
C TYR A 75 7.14 61.92 -22.00
N HIS A 76 7.81 60.95 -21.37
CA HIS A 76 9.24 60.80 -21.31
C HIS A 76 9.65 59.43 -21.83
N PHE A 77 10.42 59.38 -22.91
CA PHE A 77 10.95 58.13 -23.44
C PHE A 77 12.14 57.67 -22.59
N ALA A 78 12.01 56.51 -21.98
CA ALA A 78 12.98 55.97 -21.04
C ALA A 78 14.26 55.51 -21.73
N HIS A 79 15.39 55.68 -21.04
CA HIS A 79 16.65 55.05 -21.43
C HIS A 79 17.30 54.36 -20.21
N PRO A 80 16.75 53.23 -19.73
CA PRO A 80 17.08 52.67 -18.42
C PRO A 80 18.56 52.27 -18.22
N SER A 81 19.25 51.93 -19.30
CA SER A 81 20.67 51.52 -19.26
C SER A 81 21.66 52.67 -19.13
N SER A 82 21.23 53.93 -19.32
CA SER A 82 22.17 55.08 -19.28
C SER A 82 22.22 55.80 -17.93
N THR A 83 21.09 55.89 -17.21
CA THR A 83 20.98 56.64 -15.94
C THR A 83 19.87 56.06 -15.07
N SER A 84 19.81 56.42 -13.78
CA SER A 84 18.76 55.95 -12.87
C SER A 84 17.36 56.44 -13.24
N GLY A 85 16.33 55.77 -12.71
CA GLY A 85 14.94 56.17 -12.88
C GLY A 85 14.66 57.52 -12.22
N ALA A 86 15.24 57.76 -11.04
CA ALA A 86 15.16 59.03 -10.35
C ALA A 86 15.76 60.20 -11.16
N ASP A 87 16.90 59.99 -11.84
CA ASP A 87 17.54 61.04 -12.64
C ASP A 87 16.69 61.41 -13.86
N GLN A 88 16.12 60.41 -14.55
CA GLN A 88 15.23 60.65 -15.68
C GLN A 88 13.90 61.28 -15.25
N ALA A 89 13.35 60.89 -14.10
CA ALA A 89 12.18 61.52 -13.50
C ALA A 89 12.43 63.02 -13.20
N ARG A 90 13.58 63.36 -12.60
CA ARG A 90 13.96 64.76 -12.36
C ARG A 90 14.15 65.54 -13.65
N PHE A 91 14.82 64.94 -14.64
CA PHE A 91 15.03 65.55 -15.94
C PHE A 91 13.69 65.82 -16.63
N PHE A 92 12.77 64.86 -16.59
CA PHE A 92 11.44 65.01 -17.16
C PHE A 92 10.64 66.13 -16.49
N VAL A 93 10.60 66.14 -15.15
CA VAL A 93 9.85 67.17 -14.39
C VAL A 93 10.34 68.58 -14.72
N ASN A 94 11.65 68.75 -14.90
CA ASN A 94 12.26 70.05 -15.20
C ASN A 94 12.06 70.52 -16.65
N ASN A 95 11.69 69.64 -17.57
CA ASN A 95 11.68 69.92 -19.01
C ASN A 95 10.30 69.73 -19.67
N GLY A 96 9.23 69.52 -18.91
CA GLY A 96 7.89 69.38 -19.50
C GLY A 96 6.73 69.45 -18.52
N GLY A 97 5.51 69.45 -19.06
CA GLY A 97 4.27 69.07 -18.40
C GLY A 97 3.59 70.06 -17.44
N GLY A 98 4.31 71.06 -16.88
CA GLY A 98 3.71 72.14 -16.05
C GLY A 98 2.93 71.66 -14.81
N TRP A 99 3.14 70.41 -14.43
CA TRP A 99 2.44 69.54 -13.47
C TRP A 99 1.47 70.22 -12.50
N SER A 100 0.25 70.45 -12.97
CA SER A 100 -0.85 71.01 -12.17
C SER A 100 -2.03 70.04 -12.10
N ALA A 101 -2.90 70.22 -11.11
CA ALA A 101 -4.15 69.48 -10.92
C ALA A 101 -5.35 70.32 -11.37
N ASP A 102 -5.26 70.93 -12.56
CA ASP A 102 -6.20 71.94 -13.06
C ASP A 102 -7.39 71.36 -13.85
N GLY A 103 -7.48 70.03 -13.97
CA GLY A 103 -8.48 69.35 -14.80
C GLY A 103 -8.15 69.35 -16.29
N TYR A 104 -7.03 69.96 -16.69
CA TYR A 104 -6.56 69.98 -18.07
C TYR A 104 -5.19 69.34 -18.22
N THR A 105 -4.44 69.16 -17.13
CA THR A 105 -3.06 68.65 -17.12
C THR A 105 -3.05 67.19 -16.68
N LEU A 106 -2.79 66.29 -17.62
CA LEU A 106 -2.74 64.85 -17.38
C LEU A 106 -1.52 64.45 -16.53
N PRO A 107 -1.56 63.28 -15.86
CA PRO A 107 -0.37 62.78 -15.16
C PRO A 107 0.81 62.61 -16.12
N PRO A 108 2.05 62.67 -15.60
CA PRO A 108 3.24 62.39 -16.40
C PRO A 108 3.20 60.95 -16.96
N VAL A 109 3.79 60.72 -18.12
CA VAL A 109 3.90 59.36 -18.68
C VAL A 109 5.35 58.92 -18.71
N LEU A 110 5.61 57.73 -18.16
CA LEU A 110 6.80 56.95 -18.41
C LEU A 110 6.55 56.10 -19.65
N ASP A 111 7.24 56.43 -20.73
CA ASP A 111 7.26 55.63 -21.95
C ASP A 111 8.44 54.66 -21.88
N ILE A 112 8.13 53.38 -21.60
CA ILE A 112 9.09 52.32 -21.37
C ILE A 112 8.76 51.13 -22.26
N GLU A 113 9.50 51.01 -23.35
CA GLU A 113 9.24 50.03 -24.40
C GLU A 113 10.52 49.53 -25.08
N TYR A 114 10.38 48.82 -26.21
CA TYR A 114 11.47 48.22 -26.97
C TYR A 114 12.64 49.19 -27.15
N ASN A 115 13.85 48.74 -26.77
CA ASN A 115 15.07 49.50 -27.02
C ASN A 115 15.27 49.72 -28.53
N PRO A 116 15.20 50.97 -29.03
CA PRO A 116 15.42 51.27 -30.45
C PRO A 116 16.91 51.50 -30.77
N TYR A 117 17.77 51.46 -29.75
CA TYR A 117 19.21 51.68 -29.82
C TYR A 117 20.00 50.37 -29.74
N ASP A 118 21.32 50.47 -29.60
CA ASP A 118 22.19 49.31 -29.41
C ASP A 118 21.86 48.55 -28.11
N GLY A 119 22.07 47.24 -28.12
CA GLY A 119 21.77 46.33 -27.00
C GLY A 119 20.55 45.43 -27.28
N ASN A 120 20.13 44.66 -26.28
CA ASN A 120 18.92 43.82 -26.40
C ASN A 120 17.63 44.65 -26.21
N ILE A 121 16.48 44.03 -26.49
CA ILE A 121 15.15 44.66 -26.39
C ILE A 121 14.80 45.21 -24.99
N CYS A 122 15.50 44.74 -23.96
CA CYS A 122 15.34 45.12 -22.56
C CYS A 122 16.50 45.99 -22.05
N TYR A 123 17.19 46.73 -22.93
CA TYR A 123 18.31 47.62 -22.59
C TYR A 123 19.47 46.92 -21.86
N ASP A 124 19.69 45.63 -22.16
CA ASP A 124 20.68 44.77 -21.49
C ASP A 124 20.47 44.62 -19.97
N MET A 125 19.26 44.88 -19.49
CA MET A 125 18.88 44.73 -18.09
C MET A 125 18.17 43.41 -17.83
N THR A 126 18.36 42.87 -16.63
CA THR A 126 17.53 41.78 -16.12
C THR A 126 16.14 42.29 -15.72
N PRO A 127 15.12 41.42 -15.66
CA PRO A 127 13.79 41.80 -15.18
C PRO A 127 13.76 42.47 -13.80
N ALA A 128 14.60 41.99 -12.87
CA ALA A 128 14.70 42.57 -11.53
C ALA A 128 15.28 44.00 -11.56
N GLN A 129 16.30 44.25 -12.39
CA GLN A 129 16.84 45.60 -12.56
C GLN A 129 15.83 46.53 -13.24
N MET A 130 15.13 46.05 -14.27
CA MET A 130 14.12 46.82 -14.99
C MET A 130 12.97 47.25 -14.07
N THR A 131 12.43 46.30 -13.30
CA THR A 131 11.37 46.58 -12.31
C THR A 131 11.83 47.53 -11.20
N ALA A 132 13.05 47.38 -10.69
CA ALA A 132 13.60 48.32 -9.72
C ALA A 132 13.73 49.75 -10.31
N TRP A 133 14.17 49.86 -11.58
CA TRP A 133 14.30 51.13 -12.27
C TRP A 133 12.96 51.84 -12.49
N ILE A 134 11.93 51.10 -12.92
CA ILE A 134 10.57 51.64 -13.09
C ILE A 134 10.00 52.13 -11.75
N ALA A 135 10.22 51.38 -10.66
CA ALA A 135 9.79 51.79 -9.33
C ALA A 135 10.53 53.04 -8.82
N ASP A 136 11.81 53.17 -9.11
CA ASP A 136 12.63 54.34 -8.79
C ASP A 136 12.15 55.60 -9.53
N PHE A 137 11.88 55.48 -10.84
CA PHE A 137 11.26 56.55 -11.63
C PHE A 137 9.89 56.93 -11.06
N GLY A 138 9.02 55.95 -10.85
CA GLY A 138 7.64 56.17 -10.42
C GLY A 138 7.50 56.79 -9.03
N SER A 139 8.30 56.30 -8.06
CA SER A 139 8.35 56.87 -6.71
C SER A 139 8.89 58.30 -6.71
N THR A 140 9.91 58.58 -7.52
CA THR A 140 10.47 59.93 -7.68
C THR A 140 9.45 60.87 -8.31
N MET A 141 8.76 60.44 -9.37
CA MET A 141 7.69 61.23 -10.00
C MET A 141 6.55 61.55 -9.03
N ARG A 142 6.13 60.57 -8.22
CA ARG A 142 5.11 60.78 -7.18
C ARG A 142 5.58 61.77 -6.12
N ALA A 143 6.85 61.70 -5.71
CA ALA A 143 7.43 62.63 -4.75
C ALA A 143 7.50 64.07 -5.30
N LEU A 144 7.84 64.24 -6.58
CA LEU A 144 8.02 65.55 -7.20
C LEU A 144 6.71 66.21 -7.65
N THR A 145 5.73 65.42 -8.09
CA THR A 145 4.49 65.93 -8.73
C THR A 145 3.22 65.61 -7.94
N GLY A 146 3.32 64.78 -6.89
CA GLY A 146 2.17 64.24 -6.17
C GLY A 146 1.41 63.15 -6.92
N ARG A 147 1.85 62.75 -8.13
CA ARG A 147 1.14 61.83 -9.02
C ARG A 147 2.06 60.70 -9.47
N LEU A 148 1.55 59.46 -9.44
CA LEU A 148 2.22 58.36 -10.12
C LEU A 148 2.17 58.60 -11.63
N PRO A 149 3.24 58.25 -12.38
CA PRO A 149 3.20 58.33 -13.82
C PRO A 149 2.25 57.29 -14.40
N VAL A 150 1.65 57.60 -15.54
CA VAL A 150 1.08 56.59 -16.43
C VAL A 150 2.24 55.78 -17.00
N ILE A 151 2.12 54.46 -17.05
CA ILE A 151 3.12 53.60 -17.71
C ILE A 151 2.61 53.32 -19.13
N TYR A 152 3.37 53.78 -20.13
CA TYR A 152 3.22 53.36 -21.51
C TYR A 152 4.11 52.16 -21.82
N SER A 153 3.54 51.10 -22.38
CA SER A 153 4.25 49.88 -22.81
C SER A 153 3.38 49.02 -23.74
N THR A 154 3.98 48.01 -24.37
CA THR A 154 3.26 46.87 -24.97
C THR A 154 3.18 45.69 -23.99
N THR A 155 2.15 44.84 -24.12
CA THR A 155 1.99 43.64 -23.26
C THR A 155 3.14 42.66 -23.40
N ASP A 156 3.62 42.45 -24.63
CA ASP A 156 4.70 41.50 -24.92
C ASP A 156 6.05 41.98 -24.36
N TRP A 157 6.37 43.26 -24.54
CA TRP A 157 7.58 43.85 -23.97
C TRP A 157 7.55 43.79 -22.44
N TRP A 158 6.43 44.14 -21.81
CA TRP A 158 6.29 44.08 -20.36
C TRP A 158 6.46 42.64 -19.84
N ALA A 159 5.82 41.67 -20.47
CA ALA A 159 5.93 40.27 -20.11
C ALA A 159 7.38 39.79 -20.16
N THR A 160 8.10 40.18 -21.21
CA THR A 160 9.48 39.76 -21.45
C THR A 160 10.47 40.49 -20.54
N CYS A 161 10.46 41.82 -20.55
CA CYS A 161 11.50 42.64 -19.92
C CYS A 161 11.28 42.90 -18.43
N THR A 162 10.10 42.59 -17.89
CA THR A 162 9.82 42.71 -16.44
C THR A 162 9.48 41.36 -15.79
N ASN A 163 9.58 40.26 -16.53
CA ASN A 163 9.05 38.94 -16.14
C ASN A 163 7.56 39.03 -15.75
N ASN A 164 6.81 39.81 -16.54
CA ASN A 164 5.40 40.11 -16.35
C ASN A 164 5.06 40.55 -14.91
N SER A 165 5.82 41.52 -14.38
CA SER A 165 5.67 41.98 -12.99
C SER A 165 4.24 42.43 -12.69
N ALA A 166 3.76 42.05 -11.51
CA ALA A 166 2.46 42.46 -10.94
C ALA A 166 2.57 43.63 -9.93
N ALA A 167 3.74 44.26 -9.82
CA ALA A 167 4.05 45.21 -8.76
C ALA A 167 3.52 46.64 -8.98
N PHE A 168 2.94 46.95 -10.15
CA PHE A 168 2.64 48.34 -10.57
C PHE A 168 1.15 48.59 -10.80
N GLY A 169 0.27 47.79 -10.19
CA GLY A 169 -1.18 47.90 -10.39
C GLY A 169 -1.82 49.20 -9.90
N ASP A 170 -1.09 50.01 -9.13
CA ASP A 170 -1.48 51.35 -8.71
C ASP A 170 -1.11 52.46 -9.72
N TYR A 171 -0.31 52.13 -10.76
CA TYR A 171 0.00 53.04 -11.86
C TYR A 171 -1.11 52.98 -12.92
N PRO A 172 -1.51 54.10 -13.53
CA PRO A 172 -2.38 54.05 -14.71
C PRO A 172 -1.65 53.39 -15.89
N LEU A 173 -2.34 52.55 -16.65
CA LEU A 173 -1.76 51.88 -17.83
C LEU A 173 -2.15 52.60 -19.12
N TRP A 174 -1.16 52.89 -19.95
CA TRP A 174 -1.31 53.21 -21.36
C TRP A 174 -0.74 52.06 -22.18
N VAL A 175 -1.60 51.24 -22.79
CA VAL A 175 -1.16 50.06 -23.54
C VAL A 175 -1.16 50.34 -25.04
N ALA A 176 -0.07 49.98 -25.72
CA ALA A 176 -0.01 49.93 -27.18
C ALA A 176 -0.40 48.54 -27.69
N ALA A 177 -1.45 48.50 -28.52
CA ALA A 177 -1.92 47.29 -29.18
C ALA A 177 -2.68 47.66 -30.47
N TYR A 178 -2.19 47.22 -31.63
CA TYR A 178 -2.72 47.61 -32.94
C TYR A 178 -3.52 46.45 -33.57
N PRO A 179 -4.86 46.47 -33.50
CA PRO A 179 -5.66 45.39 -34.06
C PRO A 179 -5.82 45.56 -35.57
N MET A 180 -5.66 44.46 -36.32
CA MET A 180 -5.83 44.47 -37.79
C MET A 180 -7.27 44.68 -38.26
N THR A 181 -8.24 44.60 -37.34
CA THR A 181 -9.68 44.80 -37.58
C THR A 181 -10.28 45.60 -36.42
N PRO A 182 -11.41 46.31 -36.63
CA PRO A 182 -12.10 47.01 -35.54
C PRO A 182 -12.24 46.18 -34.27
N ALA A 183 -11.76 46.71 -33.13
CA ALA A 183 -11.77 46.00 -31.85
C ALA A 183 -12.31 46.90 -30.73
N SER A 184 -12.92 46.29 -29.72
CA SER A 184 -13.44 46.96 -28.52
C SER A 184 -12.50 46.89 -27.32
N SER A 185 -11.31 46.31 -27.50
CA SER A 185 -10.33 46.08 -26.43
C SER A 185 -8.91 45.93 -27.00
N PRO A 186 -7.87 46.34 -26.24
CA PRO A 186 -6.46 46.09 -26.59
C PRO A 186 -6.04 44.61 -26.48
N GLY A 187 -6.91 43.72 -26.00
CA GLY A 187 -6.59 42.32 -25.78
C GLY A 187 -5.98 42.06 -24.40
N MET A 188 -5.01 41.14 -24.33
CA MET A 188 -4.37 40.77 -23.06
C MET A 188 -3.54 41.93 -22.50
N LEU A 189 -3.73 42.22 -21.21
CA LEU A 189 -2.99 43.27 -20.50
C LEU A 189 -1.79 42.66 -19.73
N PRO A 190 -0.75 43.47 -19.43
CA PRO A 190 0.31 43.03 -18.54
C PRO A 190 -0.20 42.76 -17.11
N ALA A 191 0.42 41.83 -16.39
CA ALA A 191 -0.14 41.26 -15.16
C ALA A 191 -0.32 42.24 -13.98
N SER A 192 0.32 43.41 -14.01
CA SER A 192 0.05 44.47 -13.03
C SER A 192 -1.37 45.03 -13.14
N TRP A 193 -2.03 44.91 -14.30
CA TRP A 193 -3.28 45.61 -14.57
C TRP A 193 -4.43 44.69 -14.97
N SER A 194 -5.57 44.90 -14.32
CA SER A 194 -6.86 44.30 -14.70
C SER A 194 -7.63 45.15 -15.72
N THR A 195 -7.20 46.40 -15.97
CA THR A 195 -7.80 47.32 -16.93
C THR A 195 -6.76 48.33 -17.44
N TYR A 196 -7.01 48.96 -18.59
CA TYR A 196 -6.19 50.05 -19.12
C TYR A 196 -6.86 51.41 -18.85
N SER A 197 -6.05 52.46 -18.74
CA SER A 197 -6.52 53.85 -18.71
C SER A 197 -6.55 54.44 -20.11
N ILE A 198 -5.50 54.21 -20.90
CA ILE A 198 -5.39 54.65 -22.29
C ILE A 198 -5.00 53.46 -23.16
N TRP A 199 -5.58 53.37 -24.34
CA TRP A 199 -5.20 52.42 -25.37
C TRP A 199 -4.73 53.16 -26.61
N GLN A 200 -3.47 52.94 -27.01
CA GLN A 200 -2.97 53.35 -28.33
C GLN A 200 -3.34 52.27 -29.34
N TYR A 201 -4.31 52.58 -30.20
CA TYR A 201 -4.96 51.61 -31.07
C TYR A 201 -4.52 51.70 -32.54
N SER A 202 -3.78 52.75 -32.93
CA SER A 202 -3.18 52.87 -34.25
C SER A 202 -1.96 53.78 -34.22
N SER A 203 -0.93 53.42 -34.97
CA SER A 203 0.27 54.24 -35.20
C SER A 203 0.25 54.98 -36.55
N THR A 204 -0.82 54.82 -37.33
CA THR A 204 -0.89 55.31 -38.73
C THR A 204 -2.07 56.23 -39.02
N GLY A 205 -2.98 56.41 -38.07
CA GLY A 205 -4.10 57.34 -38.21
C GLY A 205 -5.30 56.97 -37.34
N PRO A 206 -6.38 57.76 -37.36
CA PRO A 206 -6.64 58.89 -38.27
C PRO A 206 -6.10 60.26 -37.81
N PHE A 207 -5.43 60.32 -36.65
CA PHE A 207 -4.85 61.54 -36.12
C PHE A 207 -3.42 61.79 -36.65
N ALA A 208 -2.90 63.01 -36.45
CA ALA A 208 -1.60 63.44 -36.99
C ALA A 208 -0.39 62.70 -36.39
N GLY A 209 -0.54 62.14 -35.19
CA GLY A 209 0.40 61.21 -34.56
C GLY A 209 -0.31 59.91 -34.21
N ASP A 210 0.13 59.22 -33.17
CA ASP A 210 -0.46 57.94 -32.80
C ASP A 210 -1.83 58.15 -32.16
N SER A 211 -2.79 57.30 -32.54
CA SER A 211 -4.19 57.43 -32.15
C SER A 211 -4.48 56.68 -30.86
N ASN A 212 -5.14 57.39 -29.95
CA ASN A 212 -5.38 56.94 -28.59
C ASN A 212 -6.86 57.02 -28.21
N VAL A 213 -7.27 56.17 -27.27
CA VAL A 213 -8.59 56.24 -26.65
C VAL A 213 -8.48 56.09 -25.13
N TRP A 214 -9.11 57.00 -24.41
CA TRP A 214 -9.27 56.94 -22.95
C TRP A 214 -10.43 56.02 -22.57
N ASN A 215 -10.20 55.16 -21.58
CA ASN A 215 -11.18 54.24 -21.03
C ASN A 215 -12.14 54.94 -20.06
N GLY A 216 -13.17 55.60 -20.60
CA GLY A 216 -14.21 56.27 -19.82
C GLY A 216 -14.81 57.46 -20.55
N ASP A 217 -15.60 58.25 -19.84
CA ASP A 217 -16.15 59.49 -20.37
C ASP A 217 -15.21 60.70 -20.18
N PHE A 218 -15.56 61.83 -20.80
CA PHE A 218 -14.77 63.06 -20.73
C PHE A 218 -14.68 63.62 -19.31
N ALA A 219 -15.69 63.43 -18.46
CA ALA A 219 -15.65 63.87 -17.07
C ALA A 219 -14.68 63.03 -16.23
N ALA A 220 -14.57 61.72 -16.48
CA ALA A 220 -13.56 60.85 -15.90
C ALA A 220 -12.15 61.23 -16.35
N LEU A 221 -11.96 61.56 -17.63
CA LEU A 221 -10.69 62.08 -18.15
C LEU A 221 -10.31 63.41 -17.50
N GLN A 222 -11.28 64.31 -17.32
CA GLN A 222 -11.06 65.60 -16.65
C GLN A 222 -10.73 65.42 -15.15
N ARG A 223 -11.39 64.48 -14.47
CA ARG A 223 -11.04 64.10 -13.08
C ARG A 223 -9.65 63.48 -12.99
N PHE A 224 -9.28 62.65 -13.96
CA PHE A 224 -7.94 62.09 -14.08
C PHE A 224 -6.87 63.18 -14.20
N ALA A 225 -7.18 64.28 -14.90
CA ALA A 225 -6.34 65.48 -15.00
C ALA A 225 -6.41 66.43 -13.77
N GLY A 226 -7.49 66.39 -12.97
CA GLY A 226 -7.77 67.35 -11.89
C GLY A 226 -7.34 66.94 -10.48
N SER A 227 -6.81 65.73 -10.30
CA SER A 227 -6.38 65.15 -9.02
C SER A 227 -7.40 65.25 -7.88
N SER A 228 -8.15 64.17 -7.68
CA SER A 228 -8.30 63.65 -6.31
C SER A 228 -8.01 62.16 -6.34
N ALA A 229 -6.74 61.79 -6.11
CA ALA A 229 -6.52 60.58 -5.34
C ALA A 229 -7.29 60.79 -4.03
N PRO A 230 -8.10 59.82 -3.54
CA PRO A 230 -8.76 60.00 -2.27
C PRO A 230 -7.69 60.32 -1.23
N THR A 231 -7.83 61.44 -0.53
CA THR A 231 -7.22 61.58 0.79
C THR A 231 -7.69 60.35 1.54
N ILE A 232 -6.79 59.42 1.84
CA ILE A 232 -7.16 58.31 2.69
C ILE A 232 -7.49 58.94 4.03
N GLN A 233 -8.80 59.13 4.26
CA GLN A 233 -9.31 59.55 5.54
C GLN A 233 -8.80 58.52 6.54
N VAL A 234 -7.99 58.96 7.50
CA VAL A 234 -7.56 58.09 8.60
C VAL A 234 -8.84 57.59 9.27
N PRO A 235 -9.11 56.28 9.29
CA PRO A 235 -10.30 55.75 9.93
C PRO A 235 -10.32 56.21 11.39
N SER A 236 -11.45 56.71 11.87
CA SER A 236 -11.57 57.18 13.26
C SER A 236 -11.18 56.10 14.28
N GLN A 237 -11.44 54.83 13.94
CA GLN A 237 -11.00 53.67 14.70
C GLN A 237 -9.48 53.52 14.75
N ALA A 238 -8.76 53.76 13.65
CA ALA A 238 -7.30 53.73 13.63
C ALA A 238 -6.73 54.79 14.58
N THR A 239 -7.25 56.02 14.52
CA THR A 239 -6.85 57.11 15.43
C THR A 239 -7.10 56.74 16.88
N GLN A 240 -8.30 56.24 17.21
CA GLN A 240 -8.67 55.89 18.57
C GLN A 240 -7.82 54.74 19.12
N GLN A 241 -7.62 53.67 18.34
CA GLN A 241 -6.93 52.46 18.82
C GLN A 241 -5.42 52.65 18.87
N ILE A 242 -4.82 53.37 17.93
CA ILE A 242 -3.39 53.72 18.00
C ILE A 242 -3.12 54.61 19.23
N ALA A 243 -3.97 55.62 19.47
CA ALA A 243 -3.84 56.49 20.64
C ALA A 243 -4.05 55.73 21.97
N ALA A 244 -5.06 54.85 22.03
CA ALA A 244 -5.32 54.02 23.21
C ALA A 244 -4.16 53.07 23.49
N TYR A 245 -3.62 52.42 22.45
CA TYR A 245 -2.48 51.51 22.57
C TYR A 245 -1.21 52.24 23.02
N ALA A 246 -0.92 53.42 22.45
CA ALA A 246 0.21 54.24 22.88
C ALA A 246 0.06 54.71 24.33
N GLY A 247 -1.16 55.05 24.75
CA GLY A 247 -1.48 55.44 26.13
C GLY A 247 -1.29 54.33 27.16
N SER A 248 -1.49 53.07 26.77
CA SER A 248 -1.26 51.90 27.65
C SER A 248 0.18 51.38 27.63
N HIS A 249 1.03 51.86 26.70
CA HIS A 249 2.43 51.44 26.55
C HIS A 249 3.41 52.63 26.61
N PRO A 250 3.68 53.19 27.80
CA PRO A 250 4.57 54.34 27.95
C PRO A 250 5.99 54.13 27.41
N SER A 251 6.43 52.87 27.32
CA SER A 251 7.74 52.47 26.77
C SER A 251 7.91 52.77 25.28
N LEU A 252 6.84 53.07 24.54
CA LEU A 252 6.91 53.50 23.14
C LEU A 252 7.50 54.91 22.98
N GLY A 253 7.47 55.73 24.03
CA GLY A 253 7.96 57.11 23.98
C GLY A 253 7.10 58.03 23.11
N SER A 254 7.67 59.15 22.67
CA SER A 254 6.91 60.16 21.90
C SER A 254 6.66 59.74 20.46
N GLN A 255 5.57 60.24 19.88
CA GLN A 255 5.27 60.09 18.46
C GLN A 255 6.37 60.73 17.58
N THR A 256 6.78 60.04 16.53
CA THR A 256 7.79 60.50 15.56
C THR A 256 7.21 60.76 14.18
N THR A 257 6.03 60.20 13.87
CA THR A 257 5.30 60.46 12.61
C THR A 257 3.81 60.73 12.86
N ALA A 258 3.13 61.31 11.87
CA ALA A 258 1.68 61.30 11.80
C ALA A 258 1.15 59.89 11.44
N ILE A 259 -0.13 59.63 11.70
CA ILE A 259 -0.79 58.40 11.25
C ILE A 259 -0.85 58.40 9.72
N THR A 260 -0.30 57.36 9.11
CA THR A 260 -0.31 57.15 7.66
C THR A 260 -1.14 55.91 7.34
N CYS A 261 -2.12 56.06 6.44
CA CYS A 261 -3.06 55.00 6.07
C CYS A 261 -2.97 54.69 4.57
N GLY A 262 -3.52 53.55 4.17
CA GLY A 262 -3.44 53.05 2.79
C GLY A 262 -2.50 51.85 2.64
N LEU A 263 -2.11 51.23 3.74
CA LEU A 263 -1.47 49.93 3.72
C LEU A 263 -2.47 48.86 3.26
N THR A 264 -1.96 47.65 2.95
CA THR A 264 -2.76 46.50 2.50
C THR A 264 -4.01 46.30 3.36
N SER A 265 -5.15 46.06 2.73
CA SER A 265 -6.45 45.91 3.42
C SER A 265 -6.89 47.13 4.24
N GLY A 266 -6.44 48.34 3.87
CA GLY A 266 -6.85 49.60 4.49
C GLY A 266 -6.19 49.89 5.83
N GLY A 267 -5.06 49.25 6.13
CA GLY A 267 -4.33 49.46 7.37
C GLY A 267 -3.63 50.81 7.45
N CYS A 268 -3.22 51.13 8.68
CA CYS A 268 -2.55 52.36 9.05
C CYS A 268 -1.35 52.07 9.94
N TYR A 269 -0.43 53.02 10.03
CA TYR A 269 0.66 52.96 10.99
C TYR A 269 1.00 54.34 11.56
N GLN A 270 1.65 54.36 12.72
CA GLN A 270 2.25 55.54 13.31
C GLN A 270 3.59 55.20 13.97
N GLY A 271 4.63 55.99 13.69
CA GLY A 271 5.94 55.86 14.30
C GLY A 271 6.01 56.49 15.69
N PHE A 272 6.72 55.83 16.59
CA PHE A 272 7.08 56.27 17.94
C PHE A 272 8.58 56.03 18.18
N GLN A 273 9.16 56.63 19.22
CA GLN A 273 10.58 56.45 19.56
C GLN A 273 10.97 54.98 19.79
N GLY A 274 10.08 54.18 20.40
CA GLY A 274 10.30 52.78 20.74
C GLY A 274 9.86 51.76 19.68
N GLY A 275 9.22 52.20 18.59
CA GLY A 275 8.70 51.29 17.55
C GLY A 275 7.62 51.91 16.68
N THR A 276 7.01 51.10 15.82
CA THR A 276 5.89 51.52 14.97
C THR A 276 4.61 50.83 15.41
N VAL A 277 3.55 51.59 15.72
CA VAL A 277 2.22 51.02 15.97
C VAL A 277 1.55 50.77 14.63
N MET A 278 1.27 49.51 14.34
CA MET A 278 0.55 49.07 13.15
C MET A 278 -0.91 48.84 13.50
N TRP A 279 -1.82 49.20 12.60
CA TRP A 279 -3.26 49.02 12.77
C TRP A 279 -3.91 48.45 11.51
N SER A 280 -4.82 47.51 11.70
CA SER A 280 -5.84 47.15 10.71
C SER A 280 -7.17 46.92 11.42
N SER A 281 -8.28 47.01 10.69
CA SER A 281 -9.61 46.72 11.23
C SER A 281 -9.74 45.29 11.77
N ALA A 282 -8.94 44.35 11.26
CA ALA A 282 -8.94 42.95 11.68
C ALA A 282 -7.99 42.66 12.85
N SER A 283 -6.86 43.36 12.96
CA SER A 283 -5.85 43.11 14.00
C SER A 283 -5.97 44.02 15.21
N GLY A 284 -6.56 45.22 15.08
CA GLY A 284 -6.40 46.28 16.06
C GLY A 284 -4.99 46.90 16.01
N ALA A 285 -4.65 47.72 17.01
CA ALA A 285 -3.37 48.43 17.11
C ALA A 285 -2.35 47.65 17.96
N PHE A 286 -1.19 47.34 17.38
CA PHE A 286 -0.07 46.71 18.08
C PHE A 286 1.27 47.26 17.58
N ALA A 287 2.25 47.42 18.47
CA ALA A 287 3.57 47.89 18.09
C ALA A 287 4.50 46.78 17.62
N VAL A 288 5.26 47.09 16.58
CA VAL A 288 6.48 46.36 16.21
C VAL A 288 7.69 47.18 16.69
N SER A 289 8.32 46.72 17.78
CA SER A 289 9.48 47.37 18.39
C SER A 289 10.77 47.02 17.65
N ALA A 290 11.75 47.92 17.61
CA ALA A 290 13.02 47.64 16.93
C ALA A 290 13.70 46.39 17.52
N GLY A 291 14.08 45.44 16.67
CA GLY A 291 14.71 44.20 17.09
C GLY A 291 14.58 43.07 16.06
N PRO A 292 15.09 41.86 16.39
CA PRO A 292 15.14 40.74 15.45
C PRO A 292 13.77 40.32 14.90
N VAL A 293 12.72 40.37 15.73
CA VAL A 293 11.35 40.00 15.33
C VAL A 293 10.83 40.95 14.24
N THR A 294 10.92 42.25 14.47
CA THR A 294 10.51 43.28 13.49
C THR A 294 11.40 43.25 12.24
N GLY A 295 12.70 43.02 12.40
CA GLY A 295 13.62 42.87 11.27
C GLY A 295 13.25 41.69 10.37
N ALA A 296 12.91 40.53 10.96
CA ALA A 296 12.44 39.37 10.20
C ALA A 296 11.08 39.61 9.55
N TRP A 297 10.15 40.27 10.25
CA TRP A 297 8.85 40.67 9.68
C TRP A 297 9.02 41.60 8.47
N GLN A 298 9.88 42.61 8.56
CA GLN A 298 10.18 43.51 7.46
C GLN A 298 10.86 42.78 6.28
N ALA A 299 11.82 41.91 6.56
CA ALA A 299 12.50 41.11 5.54
C ALA A 299 11.55 40.15 4.79
N LEU A 300 10.45 39.74 5.43
CA LEU A 300 9.38 38.95 4.81
C LEU A 300 8.46 39.77 3.89
N GLY A 301 8.55 41.11 3.93
CA GLY A 301 7.61 42.01 3.23
C GLY A 301 6.57 42.65 4.13
N ALA A 302 6.79 42.66 5.45
CA ALA A 302 5.95 43.33 6.46
C ALA A 302 4.47 42.92 6.35
N GLU A 303 3.54 43.87 6.36
CA GLU A 303 2.09 43.63 6.29
C GLU A 303 1.62 43.05 4.95
N ARG A 304 2.47 43.06 3.92
CA ARG A 304 2.22 42.41 2.62
C ARG A 304 2.63 40.93 2.60
N SER A 305 3.39 40.51 3.61
CA SER A 305 3.85 39.12 3.74
C SER A 305 2.74 38.20 4.24
N PRO A 306 2.91 36.88 4.15
CA PRO A 306 2.00 35.91 4.78
C PRO A 306 1.84 36.08 6.31
N ALA A 307 2.75 36.79 7.00
CA ALA A 307 2.59 37.08 8.41
C ALA A 307 1.45 38.09 8.66
N GLY A 308 1.28 39.08 7.79
CA GLY A 308 0.27 40.14 7.93
C GLY A 308 0.57 41.12 9.08
N TYR A 309 -0.47 41.74 9.63
CA TYR A 309 -0.37 42.71 10.73
C TYR A 309 -0.09 42.03 12.09
N PRO A 310 0.61 42.69 13.03
CA PRO A 310 0.77 42.20 14.40
C PRO A 310 -0.57 42.11 15.12
N THR A 311 -0.75 41.06 15.93
CA THR A 311 -1.97 40.77 16.70
C THR A 311 -1.70 40.62 18.21
N SER A 312 -0.45 40.78 18.63
CA SER A 312 -0.06 40.83 20.04
C SER A 312 1.11 41.79 20.24
N ASP A 313 1.38 42.11 21.50
CA ASP A 313 2.65 42.72 21.90
C ASP A 313 3.82 41.76 21.69
N LEU A 314 5.02 42.33 21.61
CA LEU A 314 6.27 41.57 21.66
C LEU A 314 6.48 41.03 23.08
N ILE A 315 6.53 39.71 23.21
CA ILE A 315 6.77 39.03 24.48
C ILE A 315 8.19 38.49 24.49
N CYS A 316 9.00 38.96 25.44
CA CYS A 316 10.38 38.52 25.65
C CYS A 316 10.55 37.81 27.00
N GLY A 317 11.64 37.08 27.15
CA GLY A 317 11.91 36.28 28.36
C GLY A 317 11.59 34.79 28.18
N LEU A 318 11.41 34.34 26.93
CA LEU A 318 11.37 32.92 26.61
C LEU A 318 12.72 32.25 26.88
N LYS A 319 12.75 30.91 26.86
CA LYS A 319 13.95 30.09 27.06
C LYS A 319 15.17 30.65 26.32
N ASN A 320 16.31 30.76 26.99
CA ASN A 320 17.55 31.32 26.42
C ASN A 320 17.40 32.75 25.88
N ASN A 321 16.64 33.60 26.57
CA ASN A 321 16.39 35.00 26.23
C ASN A 321 15.70 35.21 24.87
N GLY A 322 14.80 34.30 24.52
CA GLY A 322 14.02 34.43 23.30
C GLY A 322 12.86 35.43 23.43
N CYS A 323 12.36 35.85 22.27
CA CYS A 323 11.18 36.70 22.14
C CYS A 323 10.27 36.19 21.04
N PHE A 324 8.97 36.44 21.15
CA PHE A 324 8.02 36.22 20.07
C PHE A 324 6.97 37.32 19.96
N GLN A 325 6.38 37.43 18.78
CA GLN A 325 5.19 38.23 18.53
C GLN A 325 4.25 37.48 17.60
N ASN A 326 2.95 37.57 17.86
CA ASN A 326 1.92 37.03 16.98
C ASN A 326 1.53 38.06 15.93
N PHE A 327 1.26 37.53 14.74
CA PHE A 327 0.76 38.22 13.57
C PHE A 327 -0.46 37.46 13.05
N GLN A 328 -1.19 38.06 12.10
CA GLN A 328 -2.41 37.47 11.53
C GLN A 328 -2.21 36.07 10.95
N GLY A 329 -1.06 35.81 10.30
CA GLY A 329 -0.76 34.54 9.65
C GLY A 329 0.14 33.59 10.43
N GLY A 330 0.64 33.98 11.61
CA GLY A 330 1.51 33.14 12.42
C GLY A 330 2.30 33.91 13.47
N SER A 331 3.35 33.30 14.00
CA SER A 331 4.22 33.91 15.01
C SER A 331 5.63 34.10 14.47
N ILE A 332 6.28 35.22 14.77
CA ILE A 332 7.72 35.35 14.56
C ILE A 332 8.41 35.16 15.89
N MET A 333 9.32 34.19 15.95
CA MET A 333 10.05 33.82 17.16
C MET A 333 11.53 34.03 16.94
N SER A 334 12.22 34.50 17.98
CA SER A 334 13.64 34.81 17.92
C SER A 334 14.36 34.31 19.16
N SER A 335 15.61 33.88 18.97
CA SER A 335 16.56 33.69 20.06
C SER A 335 17.95 34.19 19.64
N PRO A 336 18.83 34.56 20.58
CA PRO A 336 20.19 34.95 20.24
C PRO A 336 20.97 33.90 19.43
N ALA A 337 20.66 32.62 19.63
CA ALA A 337 21.35 31.52 18.97
C ALA A 337 20.81 31.19 17.56
N THR A 338 19.54 31.47 17.28
CA THR A 338 18.86 31.04 16.04
C THR A 338 18.50 32.19 15.11
N GLY A 339 18.58 33.44 15.57
CA GLY A 339 17.97 34.56 14.88
C GLY A 339 16.43 34.49 14.96
N ALA A 340 15.76 35.27 14.11
CA ALA A 340 14.31 35.37 14.07
C ALA A 340 13.72 34.66 12.84
N ALA A 341 12.66 33.88 13.03
CA ALA A 341 12.01 33.10 11.99
C ALA A 341 10.49 33.14 12.13
N PHE A 342 9.79 33.17 10.99
CA PHE A 342 8.35 33.11 10.90
C PHE A 342 7.84 31.67 10.93
N VAL A 343 6.90 31.41 11.82
CA VAL A 343 6.20 30.14 12.02
C VAL A 343 4.73 30.36 11.68
N PRO A 344 4.29 30.02 10.46
CA PRO A 344 2.89 30.18 10.06
C PRO A 344 1.94 29.38 10.96
N PHE A 345 0.69 29.82 11.09
CA PHE A 345 -0.35 28.95 11.62
C PHE A 345 -0.55 27.73 10.72
N GLY A 346 -0.66 26.55 11.34
CA GLY A 346 -0.83 25.30 10.62
C GLY A 346 -0.13 24.13 11.31
N ALA A 347 -0.17 22.98 10.64
CA ALA A 347 0.14 21.70 11.28
C ALA A 347 1.56 21.57 11.83
N ILE A 348 2.58 22.18 11.21
CA ILE A 348 3.95 22.18 11.75
C ILE A 348 3.98 22.90 13.10
N ARG A 349 3.35 24.09 13.16
CA ARG A 349 3.26 24.87 14.40
C ARG A 349 2.43 24.14 15.45
N ASP A 350 1.33 23.50 15.06
CA ASP A 350 0.45 22.80 16.00
C ASP A 350 1.15 21.57 16.61
N ALA A 351 1.91 20.81 15.81
CA ALA A 351 2.73 19.70 16.30
C ALA A 351 3.85 20.20 17.23
N TRP A 352 4.52 21.29 16.86
CA TRP A 352 5.53 21.93 17.70
C TRP A 352 4.94 22.44 19.03
N ALA A 353 3.78 23.07 18.99
CA ALA A 353 3.03 23.55 20.14
C ALA A 353 2.64 22.40 21.08
N ALA A 354 2.13 21.29 20.52
CA ALA A 354 1.75 20.10 21.27
C ALA A 354 2.94 19.47 22.02
N GLN A 355 4.17 19.71 21.55
CA GLN A 355 5.39 19.24 22.19
C GLN A 355 6.07 20.29 23.09
N GLY A 356 5.40 21.42 23.38
CA GLY A 356 5.88 22.44 24.32
C GLY A 356 6.70 23.56 23.69
N TYR A 357 6.53 23.83 22.40
CA TYR A 357 7.22 24.89 21.67
C TYR A 357 8.75 24.83 21.85
N GLU A 358 9.42 25.96 22.14
CA GLU A 358 10.87 26.06 22.34
C GLU A 358 11.37 25.30 23.57
N ASN A 359 10.47 25.01 24.52
CA ASN A 359 10.77 24.20 25.70
C ASN A 359 10.77 22.70 25.36
N GLY A 360 10.14 22.34 24.25
CA GLY A 360 10.05 21.00 23.71
C GLY A 360 11.31 20.47 23.02
N PRO A 361 11.24 19.25 22.48
CA PRO A 361 12.36 18.57 21.83
C PRO A 361 12.72 19.13 20.45
N TRP A 362 11.91 20.04 19.88
CA TRP A 362 12.17 20.69 18.59
C TRP A 362 13.14 21.89 18.75
N GLY A 363 13.03 22.62 19.88
CA GLY A 363 13.74 23.89 20.09
C GLY A 363 13.16 25.04 19.28
N TYR A 364 13.94 26.11 19.10
CA TYR A 364 13.53 27.28 18.32
C TYR A 364 13.54 27.01 16.80
N PRO A 365 12.66 27.66 16.01
CA PRO A 365 12.77 27.68 14.56
C PRO A 365 14.06 28.41 14.14
N THR A 366 14.69 27.92 13.08
CA THR A 366 15.95 28.44 12.51
C THR A 366 15.79 28.93 11.07
N SER A 367 14.66 28.61 10.42
CA SER A 367 14.30 29.09 9.10
C SER A 367 12.83 29.52 9.06
N ASN A 368 12.47 30.33 8.06
CA ASN A 368 11.05 30.47 7.69
C ASN A 368 10.52 29.14 7.13
N ALA A 369 9.22 28.91 7.26
CA ALA A 369 8.57 27.76 6.65
C ALA A 369 8.56 27.86 5.11
N THR A 370 8.82 26.75 4.44
CA THR A 370 8.76 26.63 2.98
C THR A 370 7.70 25.59 2.62
N CYS A 371 6.72 26.00 1.81
CA CYS A 371 5.61 25.16 1.35
C CYS A 371 5.65 25.01 -0.17
N GLY A 372 4.96 23.98 -0.69
CA GLY A 372 5.01 23.62 -2.11
C GLY A 372 5.97 22.48 -2.41
N LEU A 373 6.36 21.70 -1.39
CA LEU A 373 7.04 20.42 -1.59
C LEU A 373 6.13 19.43 -2.31
N ARG A 374 6.70 18.28 -2.70
CA ARG A 374 5.97 17.15 -3.27
C ARG A 374 4.65 16.89 -2.53
N SER A 375 3.58 16.67 -3.29
CA SER A 375 2.22 16.43 -2.76
C SER A 375 1.67 17.56 -1.87
N GLY A 376 2.15 18.80 -2.06
CA GLY A 376 1.69 19.97 -1.31
C GLY A 376 2.28 20.08 0.10
N GLY A 377 3.37 19.36 0.38
CA GLY A 377 4.01 19.38 1.69
C GLY A 377 4.69 20.71 2.03
N CYS A 378 5.03 20.85 3.31
CA CYS A 378 5.79 21.98 3.85
C CYS A 378 6.92 21.47 4.74
N PHE A 379 7.98 22.26 4.87
CA PHE A 379 9.00 22.04 5.89
C PHE A 379 9.44 23.34 6.55
N GLN A 380 9.99 23.20 7.75
CA GLN A 380 10.66 24.26 8.49
C GLN A 380 11.80 23.67 9.31
N LEU A 381 12.94 24.36 9.36
CA LEU A 381 14.07 23.94 10.18
C LEU A 381 13.92 24.45 11.61
N PHE A 382 14.24 23.58 12.56
CA PHE A 382 14.30 23.85 14.00
C PHE A 382 15.69 23.49 14.51
N GLN A 383 16.05 23.97 15.70
CA GLN A 383 17.35 23.66 16.32
C GLN A 383 17.63 22.15 16.38
N ALA A 384 16.60 21.35 16.62
CA ALA A 384 16.74 19.91 16.74
C ALA A 384 16.72 19.16 15.40
N GLY A 385 16.34 19.79 14.27
CA GLY A 385 16.23 19.13 12.97
C GLY A 385 15.14 19.70 12.08
N SER A 386 14.62 18.88 11.17
CA SER A 386 13.65 19.29 10.16
C SER A 386 12.23 18.91 10.55
N GLY A 387 11.35 19.89 10.72
CA GLY A 387 9.91 19.69 10.88
C GLY A 387 9.25 19.63 9.50
N LEU A 388 8.61 18.52 9.17
CA LEU A 388 7.93 18.32 7.89
C LEU A 388 6.48 18.01 8.08
N TRP A 389 5.65 18.49 7.16
CA TRP A 389 4.23 18.16 7.08
C TRP A 389 3.84 17.75 5.67
N SER A 390 2.98 16.73 5.59
CA SER A 390 2.23 16.41 4.37
C SER A 390 0.76 16.14 4.69
N PRO A 391 -0.16 16.30 3.73
CA PRO A 391 -1.57 15.93 3.90
C PRO A 391 -1.76 14.44 4.31
N SER A 392 -0.88 13.55 3.85
CA SER A 392 -0.98 12.11 4.10
C SER A 392 -0.39 11.64 5.43
N SER A 393 0.54 12.40 6.02
CA SER A 393 1.31 11.92 7.18
C SER A 393 1.23 12.83 8.40
N GLY A 394 0.74 14.07 8.29
CA GLY A 394 0.79 15.03 9.38
C GLY A 394 2.20 15.59 9.60
N ALA A 395 2.39 16.33 10.69
CA ALA A 395 3.63 17.05 10.97
C ALA A 395 4.52 16.26 11.95
N HIS A 396 5.77 16.02 11.58
CA HIS A 396 6.74 15.24 12.37
C HIS A 396 8.14 15.84 12.29
N LEU A 397 8.93 15.63 13.34
CA LEU A 397 10.33 16.05 13.42
C LEU A 397 11.26 14.92 13.01
N VAL A 398 12.13 15.19 12.05
CA VAL A 398 13.32 14.38 11.78
C VAL A 398 14.51 15.06 12.44
N LYS A 399 14.97 14.51 13.57
CA LYS A 399 16.06 15.10 14.35
C LYS A 399 17.39 15.02 13.62
N SER A 400 18.20 16.07 13.76
CA SER A 400 19.59 16.11 13.30
C SER A 400 20.39 14.93 13.84
N GLY A 401 21.13 14.28 12.96
CA GLY A 401 21.90 13.07 13.26
C GLY A 401 21.69 11.96 12.24
N PRO A 402 22.04 10.71 12.58
CA PRO A 402 22.15 9.63 11.61
C PRO A 402 20.89 9.33 10.79
N ILE A 403 19.69 9.50 11.37
CA ILE A 403 18.43 9.29 10.65
C ILE A 403 18.23 10.39 9.59
N LEU A 404 18.43 11.66 9.96
CA LEU A 404 18.33 12.77 9.01
C LEU A 404 19.38 12.62 7.90
N ASP A 405 20.61 12.23 8.24
CA ASP A 405 21.69 12.03 7.26
C ASP A 405 21.39 10.90 6.28
N ALA A 406 20.79 9.79 6.76
CA ALA A 406 20.39 8.68 5.91
C ALA A 406 19.21 9.06 5.00
N TRP A 407 18.22 9.78 5.53
CA TRP A 407 17.09 10.28 4.75
C TRP A 407 17.51 11.33 3.71
N ALA A 408 18.46 12.20 4.04
CA ALA A 408 19.07 13.14 3.11
C ALA A 408 19.74 12.43 1.93
N LYS A 409 20.51 11.37 2.19
CA LYS A 409 21.14 10.53 1.16
C LYS A 409 20.11 9.78 0.31
N ASP A 410 18.92 9.52 0.83
CA ASP A 410 17.80 8.93 0.09
C ASP A 410 17.04 9.95 -0.78
N GLY A 411 17.38 11.24 -0.72
CA GLY A 411 16.71 12.29 -1.49
C GLY A 411 15.55 12.96 -0.75
N PHE A 412 15.53 12.89 0.59
CA PHE A 412 14.49 13.47 1.44
C PHE A 412 13.07 13.04 1.02
N GLU A 413 12.10 13.94 0.99
CA GLU A 413 10.71 13.68 0.61
C GLU A 413 10.53 13.30 -0.87
N ASN A 414 11.55 13.58 -1.69
CA ASN A 414 11.59 13.18 -3.10
C ASN A 414 12.13 11.75 -3.27
N GLY A 415 12.72 11.18 -2.23
CA GLY A 415 13.15 9.78 -2.17
C GLY A 415 12.01 8.76 -2.08
N LEU A 416 12.39 7.49 -2.04
CA LEU A 416 11.44 6.37 -1.92
C LEU A 416 10.77 6.33 -0.54
N LEU A 417 11.45 6.81 0.50
CA LEU A 417 10.86 6.92 1.84
C LEU A 417 9.74 7.97 1.91
N GLY A 418 9.85 9.07 1.17
CA GLY A 418 8.89 10.16 1.22
C GLY A 418 8.90 10.91 2.55
N PHE A 419 7.73 11.32 3.04
CA PHE A 419 7.59 12.14 4.25
C PHE A 419 7.67 11.29 5.52
N PRO A 420 8.16 11.85 6.64
CA PRO A 420 8.04 11.19 7.94
C PRO A 420 6.57 11.01 8.31
N SER A 421 6.24 9.86 8.90
CA SER A 421 4.89 9.50 9.35
C SER A 421 4.78 9.32 10.86
N THR A 422 5.91 9.30 11.55
CA THR A 422 5.99 9.40 13.02
C THR A 422 7.20 10.25 13.40
N ASP A 423 7.22 10.75 14.63
CA ASP A 423 8.46 11.14 15.29
C ASP A 423 9.36 9.90 15.53
N ALA A 424 10.66 10.13 15.68
CA ALA A 424 11.62 9.06 15.96
C ALA A 424 11.43 8.47 17.38
N THR A 425 11.42 7.15 17.48
CA THR A 425 11.48 6.42 18.76
C THR A 425 12.90 5.93 18.98
N CYS A 426 13.54 6.39 20.07
CA CYS A 426 14.95 6.15 20.34
C CYS A 426 15.18 5.59 21.74
N THR A 427 16.17 4.70 21.85
CA THR A 427 16.83 4.29 23.09
C THR A 427 18.28 4.82 23.11
N ALA A 428 19.06 4.47 24.13
CA ALA A 428 20.48 4.81 24.18
C ALA A 428 21.32 4.11 23.09
N SER A 429 20.84 3.00 22.53
CA SER A 429 21.59 2.14 21.59
C SER A 429 21.01 2.11 20.18
N ASP A 430 19.73 2.45 20.02
CA ASP A 430 19.02 2.34 18.76
C ASP A 430 17.96 3.42 18.56
N CYS A 431 17.57 3.64 17.31
CA CYS A 431 16.49 4.55 16.93
C CYS A 431 15.74 4.02 15.70
N THR A 432 14.45 4.30 15.64
CA THR A 432 13.63 4.06 14.45
C THR A 432 12.71 5.23 14.16
N GLN A 433 12.55 5.57 12.87
CA GLN A 433 11.56 6.55 12.44
C GLN A 433 10.83 6.05 11.20
N LEU A 434 9.50 6.12 11.23
CA LEU A 434 8.65 5.70 10.13
C LEU A 434 8.49 6.82 9.11
N PHE A 435 8.44 6.43 7.85
CA PHE A 435 8.19 7.28 6.70
C PHE A 435 7.04 6.68 5.88
N THR A 436 6.45 7.48 5.00
CA THR A 436 5.32 7.04 4.15
C THR A 436 5.65 5.83 3.27
N GLY A 437 6.91 5.67 2.85
CA GLY A 437 7.38 4.58 1.99
C GLY A 437 8.27 3.55 2.69
N GLY A 438 8.45 3.63 4.02
CA GLY A 438 9.34 2.71 4.73
C GLY A 438 9.71 3.15 6.13
N VAL A 439 10.90 2.75 6.56
CA VAL A 439 11.43 3.06 7.90
C VAL A 439 12.94 3.21 7.83
N ILE A 440 13.49 4.13 8.62
CA ILE A 440 14.92 4.17 8.88
C ILE A 440 15.18 3.56 10.24
N GLY A 441 16.06 2.56 10.29
CA GLY A 441 16.59 1.98 11.53
C GLY A 441 18.04 2.39 11.74
N TRP A 442 18.37 2.85 12.94
CA TRP A 442 19.73 3.21 13.34
C TRP A 442 20.17 2.43 14.57
N THR A 443 21.44 2.03 14.59
CA THR A 443 22.15 1.61 15.81
C THR A 443 23.55 2.22 15.84
N SER A 444 24.13 2.33 17.02
CA SER A 444 25.50 2.84 17.21
C SER A 444 26.58 2.00 16.50
N THR A 445 26.32 0.71 16.27
CA THR A 445 27.27 -0.22 15.64
C THR A 445 27.08 -0.35 14.14
N ALA A 446 25.85 -0.27 13.63
CA ALA A 446 25.55 -0.48 12.21
C ALA A 446 25.35 0.82 11.42
N GLY A 447 25.12 1.95 12.08
CA GLY A 447 24.68 3.18 11.42
C GLY A 447 23.19 3.16 11.07
N ALA A 448 22.76 4.12 10.24
CA ALA A 448 21.36 4.33 9.86
C ALA A 448 21.11 3.83 8.44
N TRP A 449 20.10 2.98 8.27
CA TRP A 449 19.77 2.40 6.98
C TRP A 449 18.27 2.50 6.69
N PRO A 450 17.89 2.96 5.48
CA PRO A 450 16.51 2.91 5.02
C PRO A 450 16.12 1.46 4.72
N ILE A 451 14.86 1.14 5.00
CA ILE A 451 14.23 -0.15 4.73
C ILE A 451 12.90 0.17 4.04
N TYR A 452 12.75 -0.25 2.79
CA TYR A 452 11.66 0.21 1.94
C TYR A 452 10.48 -0.78 1.93
N MET A 453 9.28 -0.22 1.75
CA MET A 453 8.07 -0.96 1.32
C MET A 453 7.86 -2.30 2.06
N GLY A 454 7.67 -3.39 1.30
CA GLY A 454 7.38 -4.72 1.86
C GLY A 454 8.48 -5.26 2.77
N ILE A 455 9.76 -4.97 2.51
CA ILE A 455 10.85 -5.36 3.42
C ILE A 455 10.71 -4.62 4.75
N GLY A 456 10.37 -3.33 4.72
CA GLY A 456 10.12 -2.50 5.89
C GLY A 456 8.95 -3.02 6.73
N ASP A 457 7.85 -3.39 6.08
CA ASP A 457 6.68 -3.96 6.76
C ASP A 457 6.99 -5.32 7.40
N THR A 458 7.66 -6.22 6.67
CA THR A 458 8.09 -7.51 7.21
C THR A 458 9.07 -7.35 8.37
N TRP A 459 9.99 -6.41 8.30
CA TRP A 459 10.93 -6.12 9.40
C TRP A 459 10.20 -5.66 10.67
N LYS A 460 9.27 -4.70 10.54
CA LYS A 460 8.44 -4.22 11.67
C LYS A 460 7.64 -5.37 12.28
N ALA A 461 7.00 -6.19 11.45
CA ALA A 461 6.19 -7.33 11.90
C ALA A 461 7.04 -8.40 12.62
N ALA A 462 8.22 -8.72 12.08
CA ALA A 462 9.16 -9.66 12.67
C ALA A 462 9.62 -9.17 14.07
N ARG A 463 9.99 -7.89 14.19
CA ARG A 463 10.38 -7.31 15.49
C ARG A 463 9.24 -7.29 16.50
N ALA A 464 8.02 -6.96 16.07
CA ALA A 464 6.85 -6.97 16.96
C ALA A 464 6.53 -8.38 17.50
N LYS A 465 6.87 -9.44 16.77
CA LYS A 465 6.73 -10.84 17.19
C LYS A 465 7.92 -11.36 18.01
N GLY A 466 8.96 -10.55 18.23
CA GLY A 466 10.18 -10.97 18.90
C GLY A 466 11.06 -11.89 18.05
N GLU A 467 10.91 -11.90 16.72
CA GLU A 467 11.84 -12.62 15.85
C GLU A 467 13.25 -12.01 15.95
N PRO A 468 14.33 -12.82 16.00
CA PRO A 468 15.69 -12.35 16.19
C PRO A 468 16.28 -11.82 14.88
N ILE A 469 15.58 -10.92 14.18
CA ILE A 469 16.05 -10.32 12.92
C ILE A 469 17.03 -9.15 13.19
N GLY A 470 16.87 -8.43 14.30
CA GLY A 470 17.71 -7.29 14.68
C GLY A 470 17.54 -6.06 13.77
N PHE A 471 18.53 -5.16 13.75
CA PHE A 471 18.52 -3.93 12.93
C PHE A 471 19.22 -4.13 11.57
N PRO A 472 18.93 -3.28 10.56
CA PRO A 472 19.56 -3.35 9.25
C PRO A 472 21.07 -3.07 9.34
N LEU A 473 21.85 -3.77 8.51
CA LEU A 473 23.31 -3.67 8.45
C LEU A 473 23.82 -2.98 7.18
N ALA A 474 23.00 -2.92 6.14
CA ALA A 474 23.37 -2.40 4.83
C ALA A 474 22.15 -1.91 4.08
N LYS A 475 22.37 -1.23 2.95
CA LYS A 475 21.30 -0.87 2.00
C LYS A 475 20.66 -2.12 1.39
N GLU A 476 19.42 -1.96 0.95
CA GLU A 476 18.74 -2.94 0.11
C GLU A 476 19.51 -3.18 -1.21
N VAL A 477 19.60 -4.45 -1.63
CA VAL A 477 20.24 -4.89 -2.86
C VAL A 477 19.18 -5.56 -3.73
N CYS A 478 18.90 -4.94 -4.88
CA CYS A 478 17.93 -5.42 -5.87
C CYS A 478 18.62 -5.96 -7.13
N GLY A 479 17.85 -6.67 -7.95
CA GLY A 479 18.34 -7.29 -9.18
C GLY A 479 18.58 -8.80 -9.05
N LEU A 480 18.04 -9.41 -7.99
CA LEU A 480 17.99 -10.86 -7.87
C LEU A 480 17.02 -11.46 -8.91
N ARG A 481 17.05 -12.79 -9.04
CA ARG A 481 16.20 -13.57 -9.96
C ARG A 481 14.76 -13.06 -9.96
N GLY A 482 14.20 -12.76 -11.14
CA GLY A 482 12.80 -12.34 -11.27
C GLY A 482 12.47 -10.98 -10.65
N GLY A 483 13.46 -10.09 -10.45
CA GLY A 483 13.26 -8.76 -9.89
C GLY A 483 13.24 -8.74 -8.36
N GLY A 484 13.82 -9.75 -7.71
CA GLY A 484 13.90 -9.80 -6.25
C GLY A 484 14.90 -8.83 -5.66
N CYS A 485 14.73 -8.56 -4.38
CA CYS A 485 15.61 -7.73 -3.56
C CYS A 485 15.88 -8.41 -2.23
N TYR A 486 16.98 -8.07 -1.58
CA TYR A 486 17.23 -8.47 -0.20
C TYR A 486 17.89 -7.35 0.58
N GLN A 487 17.75 -7.40 1.91
CA GLN A 487 18.50 -6.56 2.82
C GLN A 487 19.05 -7.39 3.97
N LEU A 488 20.28 -7.07 4.38
CA LEU A 488 20.97 -7.72 5.48
C LEU A 488 20.61 -7.07 6.82
N PHE A 489 20.38 -7.89 7.82
CA PHE A 489 20.07 -7.51 9.20
C PHE A 489 20.98 -8.27 10.17
N GLN A 490 21.12 -7.78 11.39
CA GLN A 490 22.00 -8.37 12.41
C GLN A 490 21.77 -9.86 12.64
N GLY A 491 20.52 -10.33 12.56
CA GLY A 491 20.15 -11.73 12.79
C GLY A 491 19.77 -12.51 11.53
N GLY A 492 19.92 -11.94 10.33
CA GLY A 492 19.60 -12.65 9.09
C GLY A 492 19.38 -11.73 7.89
N SER A 493 18.43 -12.08 7.05
CA SER A 493 18.08 -11.31 5.85
C SER A 493 16.58 -11.29 5.65
N ILE A 494 16.07 -10.23 5.03
CA ILE A 494 14.70 -10.22 4.52
C ILE A 494 14.81 -10.18 3.01
N LEU A 495 14.11 -11.10 2.35
CA LEU A 495 14.07 -11.22 0.91
C LEU A 495 12.69 -10.85 0.40
N PHE A 496 12.66 -10.08 -0.68
CA PHE A 496 11.48 -9.74 -1.44
C PHE A 496 11.55 -10.37 -2.83
N SER A 497 10.44 -10.92 -3.29
CA SER A 497 10.23 -11.20 -4.71
C SER A 497 8.88 -10.64 -5.17
N PRO A 498 8.72 -10.24 -6.44
CA PRO A 498 7.42 -9.78 -6.95
C PRO A 498 6.31 -10.83 -6.85
N THR A 499 6.66 -12.12 -6.86
CA THR A 499 5.70 -13.23 -6.84
C THR A 499 5.29 -13.63 -5.42
N SER A 500 6.22 -13.60 -4.46
CA SER A 500 5.96 -14.06 -3.09
C SER A 500 5.81 -12.95 -2.06
N GLY A 501 6.31 -11.74 -2.32
CA GLY A 501 6.40 -10.69 -1.31
C GLY A 501 7.66 -10.82 -0.44
N ALA A 502 7.67 -10.18 0.73
CA ALA A 502 8.84 -10.07 1.60
C ALA A 502 8.79 -11.00 2.82
N TYR A 503 9.83 -11.80 3.06
CA TYR A 503 9.89 -12.73 4.20
C TYR A 503 11.27 -12.73 4.89
N SER A 504 11.24 -12.85 6.22
CA SER A 504 12.43 -13.01 7.05
C SER A 504 13.05 -14.39 6.87
N MET A 505 14.38 -14.41 6.82
CA MET A 505 15.22 -15.58 6.74
C MET A 505 16.25 -15.49 7.85
N THR A 506 16.14 -16.35 8.86
CA THR A 506 16.99 -16.31 10.06
C THR A 506 17.46 -17.71 10.46
N GLY A 507 18.48 -17.75 11.33
CA GLY A 507 18.91 -18.95 12.03
C GLY A 507 19.26 -20.14 11.13
N ARG A 508 18.83 -21.35 11.54
CA ARG A 508 19.18 -22.61 10.86
C ARG A 508 18.56 -22.72 9.46
N ILE A 509 17.38 -22.15 9.24
CA ILE A 509 16.73 -22.17 7.91
C ILE A 509 17.53 -21.31 6.92
N LEU A 510 17.96 -20.12 7.33
CA LEU A 510 18.84 -19.28 6.50
C LEU A 510 20.13 -20.03 6.12
N ASN A 511 20.80 -20.66 7.08
CA ASN A 511 22.04 -21.39 6.82
C ASN A 511 21.84 -22.56 5.83
N TYR A 512 20.75 -23.31 5.98
CA TYR A 512 20.41 -24.42 5.09
C TYR A 512 20.03 -23.93 3.68
N TRP A 513 19.26 -22.85 3.59
CA TRP A 513 18.89 -22.23 2.33
C TRP A 513 20.11 -21.68 1.58
N ALA A 514 21.06 -21.07 2.30
CA ALA A 514 22.34 -20.63 1.76
C ALA A 514 23.15 -21.79 1.16
N GLN A 515 23.27 -22.90 1.89
CA GLN A 515 23.93 -24.12 1.40
C GLN A 515 23.21 -24.77 0.21
N SER A 516 21.92 -24.48 0.04
CA SER A 516 21.09 -24.99 -1.05
C SER A 516 21.14 -24.12 -2.31
N GLY A 517 21.96 -23.07 -2.34
CA GLY A 517 22.14 -22.16 -3.48
C GLY A 517 21.22 -20.93 -3.50
N PHE A 518 20.65 -20.55 -2.36
CA PHE A 518 19.77 -19.39 -2.21
C PHE A 518 18.57 -19.41 -3.19
N GLU A 519 18.17 -18.25 -3.73
CA GLU A 519 17.00 -18.08 -4.61
C GLU A 519 17.16 -18.72 -5.99
N ASN A 520 18.41 -18.98 -6.40
CA ASN A 520 18.73 -19.71 -7.63
C ASN A 520 18.83 -21.22 -7.40
N GLY A 521 18.79 -21.64 -6.14
CA GLY A 521 19.04 -22.99 -5.70
C GLY A 521 17.84 -23.94 -5.79
N GLN A 522 17.95 -25.01 -5.03
CA GLN A 522 16.95 -26.10 -4.99
C GLN A 522 15.62 -25.66 -4.37
N LEU A 523 15.60 -24.59 -3.58
CA LEU A 523 14.42 -24.11 -2.86
C LEU A 523 13.71 -22.93 -3.53
N GLY A 524 14.46 -22.03 -4.18
CA GLY A 524 13.91 -20.77 -4.69
C GLY A 524 13.67 -19.73 -3.59
N TYR A 525 12.76 -18.79 -3.83
CA TYR A 525 12.40 -17.76 -2.82
C TYR A 525 11.55 -18.34 -1.68
N PRO A 526 11.62 -17.75 -0.47
CA PRO A 526 10.61 -18.00 0.57
C PRO A 526 9.24 -17.52 0.09
N THR A 527 8.20 -18.29 0.44
CA THR A 527 6.79 -18.05 0.06
C THR A 527 5.88 -17.83 1.26
N GLY A 528 6.44 -17.80 2.47
CA GLY A 528 5.72 -17.55 3.70
C GLY A 528 6.66 -17.25 4.87
N PRO A 529 6.13 -16.71 5.98
CA PRO A 529 6.91 -16.50 7.18
C PRO A 529 7.35 -17.84 7.77
N ALA A 530 8.49 -17.84 8.46
CA ALA A 530 8.87 -18.98 9.29
C ALA A 530 7.88 -19.14 10.44
N SER A 531 7.48 -20.38 10.72
CA SER A 531 6.70 -20.74 11.89
C SER A 531 7.57 -21.58 12.80
N CYS A 532 7.88 -21.03 13.97
CA CYS A 532 8.75 -21.64 14.96
C CYS A 532 8.01 -21.83 16.29
N GLY A 533 8.33 -22.89 17.01
CA GLY A 533 7.97 -23.05 18.42
C GLY A 533 8.65 -22.00 19.31
N ALA A 534 8.20 -21.86 20.55
CA ALA A 534 8.58 -20.77 21.47
C ALA A 534 10.09 -20.57 21.67
N VAL A 535 10.89 -21.64 21.59
CA VAL A 535 12.35 -21.60 21.76
C VAL A 535 13.13 -21.83 20.44
N GLN A 536 12.45 -21.76 19.29
CA GLN A 536 13.02 -21.98 17.94
C GLN A 536 13.75 -23.32 17.73
N SER A 537 13.53 -24.28 18.62
CA SER A 537 14.02 -25.66 18.49
C SER A 537 13.28 -26.43 17.40
N GLU A 538 12.11 -25.95 17.01
CA GLU A 538 11.30 -26.52 15.95
C GLU A 538 10.78 -25.41 15.05
N CYS A 539 11.05 -25.50 13.77
CA CYS A 539 10.69 -24.48 12.80
C CYS A 539 10.36 -25.10 11.46
N TRP A 540 9.49 -24.44 10.70
CA TRP A 540 9.31 -24.71 9.29
C TRP A 540 9.05 -23.42 8.50
N GLN A 541 9.43 -23.41 7.24
CA GLN A 541 9.21 -22.30 6.33
C GLN A 541 9.01 -22.81 4.90
N SER A 542 8.05 -22.21 4.19
CA SER A 542 7.76 -22.57 2.80
C SER A 542 8.59 -21.75 1.81
N PHE A 543 8.95 -22.41 0.72
CA PHE A 543 9.69 -21.87 -0.42
C PHE A 543 8.96 -22.25 -1.72
N GLU A 544 9.39 -21.68 -2.84
CA GLU A 544 8.81 -21.96 -4.16
C GLU A 544 8.82 -23.47 -4.50
N LYS A 545 9.89 -24.17 -4.13
CA LYS A 545 10.12 -25.59 -4.51
C LYS A 545 10.01 -26.58 -3.35
N GLY A 546 9.52 -26.15 -2.18
CA GLY A 546 9.31 -27.07 -1.05
C GLY A 546 9.14 -26.36 0.29
N THR A 547 9.10 -27.14 1.36
CA THR A 547 9.06 -26.64 2.73
C THR A 547 10.27 -27.16 3.49
N VAL A 548 11.06 -26.27 4.08
CA VAL A 548 12.18 -26.63 4.96
C VAL A 548 11.65 -26.72 6.37
N ALA A 549 11.93 -27.81 7.08
CA ALA A 549 11.47 -28.02 8.45
C ALA A 549 12.47 -28.81 9.29
N TYR A 550 12.48 -28.57 10.60
CA TYR A 550 13.28 -29.29 11.59
C TYR A 550 12.65 -29.24 12.99
N SER A 551 13.06 -30.16 13.86
CA SER A 551 12.76 -30.11 15.29
C SER A 551 14.01 -30.41 16.14
N ALA A 552 13.87 -30.45 17.46
CA ALA A 552 14.94 -30.93 18.35
C ALA A 552 15.27 -32.41 18.10
N ALA A 553 14.30 -33.19 17.60
CA ALA A 553 14.42 -34.62 17.36
C ALA A 553 14.76 -34.98 15.91
N THR A 554 14.68 -34.04 14.97
CA THR A 554 14.94 -34.32 13.55
C THR A 554 15.96 -33.35 12.94
N PRO A 555 16.79 -33.81 11.98
CA PRO A 555 17.65 -32.92 11.21
C PRO A 555 16.82 -31.94 10.38
N ILE A 556 17.46 -30.87 9.92
CA ILE A 556 16.84 -29.96 8.95
C ILE A 556 16.72 -30.65 7.59
N GLN A 557 15.49 -30.70 7.08
CA GLN A 557 15.15 -31.40 5.85
C GLN A 557 14.17 -30.59 5.02
N THR A 558 14.23 -30.82 3.70
CA THR A 558 13.27 -30.29 2.75
C THR A 558 12.19 -31.34 2.48
N VAL A 559 10.93 -30.92 2.51
CA VAL A 559 9.80 -31.64 1.91
C VAL A 559 9.56 -31.01 0.53
N PRO A 560 9.99 -31.63 -0.57
CA PRO A 560 9.88 -31.05 -1.91
C PRO A 560 8.44 -30.76 -2.31
N ALA A 561 8.23 -29.66 -3.05
CA ALA A 561 6.91 -29.33 -3.57
C ALA A 561 6.39 -30.46 -4.48
N GLY A 562 5.13 -30.86 -4.28
CA GLY A 562 4.52 -31.96 -5.02
C GLY A 562 3.47 -32.71 -4.20
N PRO A 563 3.02 -33.88 -4.68
CA PRO A 563 1.95 -34.66 -4.03
C PRO A 563 2.26 -35.03 -2.58
N MET A 564 3.52 -35.34 -2.26
CA MET A 564 3.93 -35.68 -0.89
C MET A 564 3.86 -34.48 0.06
N ALA A 565 4.35 -33.30 -0.35
CA ALA A 565 4.19 -32.09 0.45
C ALA A 565 2.71 -31.75 0.68
N GLN A 566 1.85 -31.93 -0.33
CA GLN A 566 0.42 -31.68 -0.19
C GLN A 566 -0.23 -32.67 0.78
N ALA A 567 0.10 -33.96 0.70
CA ALA A 567 -0.37 -34.97 1.64
C ALA A 567 0.08 -34.67 3.07
N TRP A 568 1.34 -34.27 3.27
CA TRP A 568 1.84 -33.86 4.58
C TRP A 568 1.06 -32.68 5.17
N LYS A 569 0.79 -31.65 4.36
CA LYS A 569 -0.05 -30.50 4.76
C LYS A 569 -1.48 -30.93 5.12
N ASN A 570 -2.10 -31.79 4.31
CA ASN A 570 -3.45 -32.31 4.57
C ASN A 570 -3.53 -33.14 5.86
N LEU A 571 -2.42 -33.74 6.29
CA LEU A 571 -2.30 -34.49 7.54
C LEU A 571 -1.95 -33.62 8.75
N GLY A 572 -1.96 -32.29 8.61
CA GLY A 572 -1.67 -31.32 9.67
C GLY A 572 -0.21 -30.84 9.73
N ALA A 573 0.58 -31.10 8.70
CA ALA A 573 2.00 -30.71 8.61
C ALA A 573 2.81 -31.14 9.85
N SER A 574 3.66 -30.26 10.38
CA SER A 574 4.53 -30.53 11.53
C SER A 574 3.77 -30.79 12.84
N GLY A 575 2.58 -30.22 13.01
CA GLY A 575 1.70 -30.49 14.16
C GLY A 575 0.84 -31.76 13.98
N GLY A 576 0.90 -32.38 12.80
CA GLY A 576 0.01 -33.45 12.38
C GLY A 576 0.43 -34.86 12.77
N ALA A 577 -0.19 -35.84 12.10
CA ALA A 577 0.00 -37.26 12.37
C ALA A 577 1.45 -37.75 12.12
N LEU A 578 2.16 -37.14 11.16
CA LEU A 578 3.53 -37.52 10.79
C LEU A 578 4.61 -36.75 11.56
N GLY A 579 4.34 -35.51 11.97
CA GLY A 579 5.33 -34.63 12.59
C GLY A 579 6.33 -34.05 11.58
N TYR A 580 7.54 -33.74 12.06
CA TYR A 580 8.62 -33.15 11.26
C TYR A 580 9.34 -34.19 10.37
N PRO A 581 9.85 -33.80 9.19
CA PRO A 581 10.65 -34.68 8.34
C PRO A 581 11.95 -35.08 9.05
N SER A 582 12.36 -36.34 8.89
CA SER A 582 13.58 -36.91 9.50
C SER A 582 14.61 -37.37 8.47
N SER A 583 14.27 -37.36 7.18
CA SER A 583 15.17 -37.71 6.07
C SER A 583 14.87 -36.86 4.83
N ALA A 584 15.78 -36.88 3.86
CA ALA A 584 15.50 -36.40 2.51
C ALA A 584 14.48 -37.32 1.82
N GLN A 585 13.73 -36.78 0.85
CA GLN A 585 12.88 -37.60 -0.01
C GLN A 585 13.74 -38.48 -0.91
N ILE A 586 13.44 -39.78 -0.97
CA ILE A 586 14.11 -40.75 -1.83
C ILE A 586 13.10 -41.26 -2.86
N CYS A 587 13.47 -41.20 -4.14
CA CYS A 587 12.68 -41.67 -5.27
C CYS A 587 13.40 -42.80 -6.02
N GLY A 588 12.67 -43.51 -6.87
CA GLY A 588 13.19 -44.67 -7.61
C GLY A 588 12.80 -46.01 -6.98
N LEU A 589 11.77 -46.02 -6.14
CA LEU A 589 11.14 -47.24 -5.66
C LEU A 589 10.34 -47.90 -6.81
N LYS A 590 9.87 -49.13 -6.56
CA LYS A 590 9.01 -49.90 -7.46
C LYS A 590 7.87 -49.06 -8.04
N ASP A 591 7.54 -49.28 -9.31
CA ASP A 591 6.45 -48.58 -10.02
C ASP A 591 6.55 -47.04 -9.98
N GLY A 592 7.77 -46.50 -9.92
CA GLY A 592 8.03 -45.05 -9.92
C GLY A 592 7.76 -44.36 -8.59
N GLY A 593 7.78 -45.11 -7.47
CA GLY A 593 7.47 -44.57 -6.17
C GLY A 593 8.57 -43.74 -5.52
N CYS A 594 8.16 -42.99 -4.50
CA CYS A 594 9.03 -42.22 -3.62
C CYS A 594 8.62 -42.41 -2.16
N PHE A 595 9.54 -42.17 -1.22
CA PHE A 595 9.21 -42.08 0.19
C PHE A 595 10.01 -40.99 0.89
N GLN A 596 9.49 -40.53 2.01
CA GLN A 596 10.20 -39.64 2.92
C GLN A 596 9.84 -40.01 4.36
N MET A 597 10.85 -40.17 5.20
CA MET A 597 10.67 -40.41 6.63
C MET A 597 10.35 -39.12 7.38
N PHE A 598 9.47 -39.25 8.36
CA PHE A 598 9.06 -38.25 9.34
C PHE A 598 9.23 -38.83 10.76
N ALA A 599 9.11 -37.98 11.78
CA ALA A 599 9.28 -38.39 13.17
C ALA A 599 8.34 -39.52 13.61
N LYS A 600 7.11 -39.57 13.07
CA LYS A 600 6.07 -40.54 13.45
C LYS A 600 5.69 -41.52 12.34
N GLY A 601 6.48 -41.62 11.26
CA GLY A 601 6.19 -42.53 10.15
C GLY A 601 6.88 -42.14 8.86
N ALA A 602 6.30 -42.50 7.73
CA ALA A 602 6.74 -42.10 6.40
C ALA A 602 5.55 -41.63 5.56
N LEU A 603 5.81 -40.79 4.56
CA LEU A 603 4.92 -40.70 3.40
C LEU A 603 5.46 -41.62 2.32
N MET A 604 4.56 -42.40 1.73
CA MET A 604 4.82 -43.24 0.57
C MET A 604 4.05 -42.67 -0.61
N TYR A 605 4.68 -42.59 -1.77
CA TYR A 605 4.06 -42.15 -3.01
C TYR A 605 4.24 -43.19 -4.10
N SER A 606 3.18 -43.41 -4.88
CA SER A 606 3.25 -44.02 -6.21
C SER A 606 2.25 -43.34 -7.15
N PRO A 607 2.43 -43.42 -8.48
CA PRO A 607 1.45 -42.90 -9.42
C PRO A 607 0.04 -43.49 -9.24
N ALA A 608 -0.06 -44.76 -8.84
CA ALA A 608 -1.33 -45.45 -8.68
C ALA A 608 -2.07 -45.10 -7.36
N ALA A 609 -1.35 -44.91 -6.26
CA ALA A 609 -1.95 -44.69 -4.94
C ALA A 609 -1.99 -43.21 -4.50
N GLY A 610 -1.23 -42.34 -5.18
CA GLY A 610 -0.92 -41.02 -4.67
C GLY A 610 0.00 -41.08 -3.44
N ALA A 611 0.06 -39.99 -2.67
CA ALA A 611 0.87 -39.91 -1.46
C ALA A 611 0.03 -40.28 -0.22
N GLN A 612 0.40 -41.34 0.48
CA GLN A 612 -0.32 -41.89 1.63
C GLN A 612 0.62 -42.08 2.83
N PRO A 613 0.14 -41.89 4.07
CA PRO A 613 0.97 -42.06 5.25
C PRO A 613 1.18 -43.54 5.57
N SER A 614 2.37 -43.89 6.04
CA SER A 614 2.66 -45.16 6.70
C SER A 614 3.18 -44.83 8.10
N LEU A 615 2.25 -44.77 9.06
CA LEU A 615 2.54 -44.35 10.44
C LEU A 615 3.28 -45.45 11.20
N LEU A 616 4.15 -45.07 12.14
CA LEU A 616 4.78 -46.05 13.04
C LEU A 616 3.71 -46.78 13.85
N GLY A 617 3.85 -48.10 13.96
CA GLY A 617 2.93 -48.95 14.71
C GLY A 617 2.63 -50.28 14.01
N PRO A 618 1.74 -51.10 14.59
CA PRO A 618 1.58 -52.51 14.21
C PRO A 618 1.25 -52.76 12.73
N ILE A 619 0.45 -51.89 12.11
CA ILE A 619 0.09 -51.99 10.68
C ILE A 619 1.34 -51.83 9.80
N ARG A 620 2.19 -50.83 10.09
CA ARG A 620 3.44 -50.62 9.33
C ARG A 620 4.44 -51.72 9.63
N ASP A 621 4.58 -52.16 10.89
CA ASP A 621 5.49 -53.23 11.27
C ASP A 621 5.13 -54.55 10.56
N PHE A 622 3.83 -54.81 10.40
CA PHE A 622 3.34 -55.92 9.59
C PHE A 622 3.69 -55.74 8.11
N TRP A 623 3.37 -54.59 7.52
CA TRP A 623 3.67 -54.32 6.11
C TRP A 623 5.18 -54.39 5.80
N GLN A 624 6.03 -53.95 6.74
CA GLN A 624 7.48 -54.12 6.69
C GLN A 624 7.88 -55.59 6.60
N LYS A 625 7.31 -56.44 7.46
CA LYS A 625 7.58 -57.90 7.44
C LYS A 625 7.12 -58.55 6.14
N GLN A 626 6.12 -57.98 5.47
CA GLN A 626 5.65 -58.44 4.15
C GLN A 626 6.48 -57.89 2.97
N GLY A 627 7.56 -57.15 3.23
CA GLY A 627 8.45 -56.63 2.19
C GLY A 627 8.07 -55.24 1.65
N PHE A 628 7.30 -54.46 2.41
CA PHE A 628 6.83 -53.12 2.04
C PHE A 628 6.16 -53.09 0.65
N GLU A 629 6.50 -52.11 -0.21
CA GLU A 629 5.93 -51.95 -1.55
C GLU A 629 6.31 -53.09 -2.51
N ASN A 630 7.38 -53.83 -2.18
CA ASN A 630 7.81 -54.99 -2.96
C ASN A 630 6.97 -56.23 -2.63
N GLY A 631 6.26 -56.23 -1.50
CA GLY A 631 5.34 -57.29 -1.09
C GLY A 631 4.03 -57.33 -1.89
N ALA A 632 3.22 -58.35 -1.63
CA ALA A 632 1.93 -58.56 -2.30
C ALA A 632 0.91 -57.44 -2.04
N LEU A 633 1.03 -56.72 -0.90
CA LEU A 633 0.17 -55.58 -0.58
C LEU A 633 0.46 -54.34 -1.46
N GLY A 634 1.69 -54.17 -1.94
CA GLY A 634 2.10 -52.96 -2.66
C GLY A 634 2.07 -51.70 -1.79
N TYR A 635 1.78 -50.55 -2.40
CA TYR A 635 1.75 -49.24 -1.73
C TYR A 635 0.50 -49.06 -0.85
N PRO A 636 0.60 -48.28 0.26
CA PRO A 636 -0.57 -47.81 0.98
C PRO A 636 -1.46 -46.97 0.05
N ALA A 637 -2.76 -47.18 0.12
CA ALA A 637 -3.79 -46.56 -0.73
C ALA A 637 -4.80 -45.71 0.06
N SER A 638 -4.66 -45.63 1.39
CA SER A 638 -5.47 -44.75 2.25
C SER A 638 -4.67 -44.25 3.45
N ASN A 639 -5.24 -43.30 4.19
CA ASN A 639 -4.82 -43.02 5.56
C ASN A 639 -5.08 -44.23 6.48
N VAL A 640 -4.43 -44.25 7.64
CA VAL A 640 -4.76 -45.15 8.75
C VAL A 640 -6.04 -44.64 9.41
N ILE A 641 -7.05 -45.50 9.50
CA ILE A 641 -8.33 -45.20 10.14
C ILE A 641 -8.44 -46.04 11.41
N CYS A 642 -8.58 -45.38 12.55
CA CYS A 642 -8.74 -45.99 13.87
C CYS A 642 -10.09 -45.64 14.47
N GLY A 643 -10.48 -46.36 15.53
CA GLY A 643 -11.78 -46.19 16.19
C GLY A 643 -12.82 -47.23 15.77
N LEU A 644 -12.37 -48.31 15.11
CA LEU A 644 -13.20 -49.49 14.89
C LEU A 644 -13.51 -50.20 16.21
N VAL A 645 -14.45 -51.14 16.19
CA VAL A 645 -14.84 -51.94 17.37
C VAL A 645 -13.61 -52.57 18.03
N GLY A 646 -13.55 -52.54 19.36
CA GLY A 646 -12.39 -53.03 20.11
C GLY A 646 -11.12 -52.19 19.93
N ALA A 647 -11.26 -50.89 19.62
CA ALA A 647 -10.17 -49.96 19.35
C ALA A 647 -9.28 -50.38 18.17
N GLY A 648 -9.86 -51.05 17.17
CA GLY A 648 -9.14 -51.48 16.00
C GLY A 648 -8.84 -50.33 15.03
N CYS A 649 -7.87 -50.60 14.16
CA CYS A 649 -7.44 -49.73 13.09
C CYS A 649 -7.31 -50.51 11.78
N PHE A 650 -7.41 -49.84 10.65
CA PHE A 650 -7.09 -50.43 9.36
C PHE A 650 -6.42 -49.43 8.42
N GLN A 651 -5.78 -49.97 7.39
CA GLN A 651 -5.28 -49.21 6.25
C GLN A 651 -5.43 -50.03 4.98
N ASN A 652 -5.90 -49.38 3.92
CA ASN A 652 -5.95 -49.98 2.59
C ASN A 652 -4.59 -49.85 1.90
N TYR A 653 -4.27 -50.85 1.11
CA TYR A 653 -3.12 -50.97 0.23
C TYR A 653 -3.62 -51.35 -1.18
N LEU A 654 -2.78 -51.20 -2.20
CA LEU A 654 -3.17 -51.54 -3.57
C LEU A 654 -3.55 -53.02 -3.76
N GLY A 655 -2.97 -53.92 -2.96
CA GLY A 655 -3.25 -55.36 -3.01
C GLY A 655 -4.22 -55.89 -1.94
N GLY A 656 -4.69 -55.06 -1.02
CA GLY A 656 -5.57 -55.52 0.06
C GLY A 656 -5.74 -54.52 1.21
N THR A 657 -6.20 -54.99 2.36
CA THR A 657 -6.38 -54.18 3.57
C THR A 657 -5.61 -54.81 4.72
N VAL A 658 -4.80 -54.05 5.45
CA VAL A 658 -4.23 -54.50 6.73
C VAL A 658 -5.12 -53.99 7.85
N MET A 659 -5.56 -54.90 8.72
CA MET A 659 -6.34 -54.59 9.91
C MET A 659 -5.56 -54.94 11.16
N TRP A 660 -5.77 -54.18 12.22
CA TRP A 660 -5.16 -54.42 13.52
C TRP A 660 -6.19 -54.23 14.64
N SER A 661 -6.14 -55.10 15.63
CA SER A 661 -6.76 -54.88 16.94
C SER A 661 -5.93 -55.53 18.04
N ASN A 662 -6.12 -55.10 19.29
CA ASN A 662 -5.44 -55.72 20.44
C ASN A 662 -5.74 -57.23 20.57
N ALA A 663 -6.90 -57.69 20.09
CA ALA A 663 -7.31 -59.09 20.18
C ALA A 663 -6.71 -59.99 19.09
N SER A 664 -6.25 -59.42 17.96
CA SER A 664 -5.87 -60.22 16.78
C SER A 664 -4.50 -59.88 16.20
N ALA A 665 -3.80 -58.86 16.69
CA ALA A 665 -2.61 -58.30 16.04
C ALA A 665 -2.91 -57.81 14.60
N ALA A 666 -1.88 -57.53 13.81
CA ALA A 666 -2.03 -56.98 12.46
C ALA A 666 -2.00 -58.10 11.42
N HIS A 667 -3.01 -58.15 10.54
CA HIS A 667 -3.16 -59.16 9.49
C HIS A 667 -3.70 -58.55 8.20
N ALA A 668 -3.30 -59.11 7.05
CA ALA A 668 -3.77 -58.67 5.75
C ALA A 668 -4.98 -59.47 5.24
N MET A 669 -5.92 -58.73 4.66
CA MET A 669 -7.04 -59.21 3.88
C MET A 669 -6.78 -58.89 2.42
N SER A 670 -6.40 -59.89 1.62
CA SER A 670 -6.19 -59.71 0.19
C SER A 670 -7.51 -59.41 -0.52
N PHE A 671 -7.49 -58.63 -1.60
CA PHE A 671 -8.70 -58.47 -2.42
C PHE A 671 -9.09 -59.80 -3.07
N GLY A 672 -10.37 -60.17 -2.98
CA GLY A 672 -10.89 -61.41 -3.54
C GLY A 672 -12.02 -62.04 -2.71
N PRO A 673 -12.48 -63.24 -3.09
CA PRO A 673 -13.69 -63.85 -2.57
C PRO A 673 -13.73 -64.01 -1.04
N VAL A 674 -12.59 -64.31 -0.42
CA VAL A 674 -12.47 -64.47 1.04
C VAL A 674 -12.81 -63.16 1.76
N ARG A 675 -12.26 -62.04 1.29
CA ARG A 675 -12.55 -60.70 1.82
C ARG A 675 -13.99 -60.31 1.53
N ASP A 676 -14.50 -60.57 0.33
CA ASP A 676 -15.87 -60.21 -0.04
C ASP A 676 -16.90 -60.95 0.83
N ALA A 677 -16.67 -62.22 1.15
CA ALA A 677 -17.50 -62.97 2.09
C ALA A 677 -17.42 -62.42 3.53
N TRP A 678 -16.24 -62.02 3.99
CA TRP A 678 -16.08 -61.36 5.29
C TRP A 678 -16.82 -60.02 5.35
N ILE A 679 -16.74 -59.22 4.28
CA ILE A 679 -17.49 -57.96 4.11
C ILE A 679 -19.00 -58.23 4.17
N ALA A 680 -19.48 -59.21 3.42
CA ALA A 680 -20.89 -59.60 3.40
C ALA A 680 -21.38 -60.11 4.78
N SER A 681 -20.46 -60.57 5.64
CA SER A 681 -20.75 -61.00 7.01
C SER A 681 -20.81 -59.86 8.04
N GLY A 682 -20.57 -58.62 7.63
CA GLY A 682 -20.62 -57.43 8.48
C GLY A 682 -19.26 -56.87 8.93
N PHE A 683 -18.18 -57.19 8.20
CA PHE A 683 -16.80 -56.76 8.54
C PHE A 683 -16.41 -57.16 9.97
N GLU A 684 -15.67 -56.31 10.69
CA GLU A 684 -15.21 -56.55 12.06
C GLU A 684 -16.36 -56.53 13.09
N ASN A 685 -17.49 -55.92 12.75
CA ASN A 685 -18.71 -55.93 13.57
C ASN A 685 -19.55 -57.20 13.34
N GLY A 686 -19.19 -57.98 12.32
CA GLY A 686 -19.89 -59.17 11.89
C GLY A 686 -19.62 -60.38 12.77
N ILE A 687 -20.25 -61.50 12.40
CA ILE A 687 -20.15 -62.78 13.13
C ILE A 687 -18.74 -63.37 13.17
N LEU A 688 -17.83 -62.90 12.32
CA LEU A 688 -16.45 -63.40 12.23
C LEU A 688 -15.45 -62.56 13.06
N GLY A 689 -15.68 -61.26 13.21
CA GLY A 689 -14.73 -60.35 13.86
C GLY A 689 -13.49 -60.05 13.00
N TYR A 690 -12.37 -59.73 13.65
CA TYR A 690 -11.09 -59.40 12.98
C TYR A 690 -10.37 -60.65 12.44
N PRO A 691 -9.57 -60.53 11.37
CA PRO A 691 -8.68 -61.61 10.90
C PRO A 691 -7.59 -61.93 11.94
N THR A 692 -7.26 -63.21 12.10
CA THR A 692 -6.23 -63.74 13.02
C THR A 692 -5.12 -64.52 12.30
N SER A 693 -5.21 -64.62 10.97
CA SER A 693 -4.19 -65.20 10.12
C SER A 693 -4.15 -64.47 8.78
N GLU A 694 -3.08 -64.70 8.02
CA GLU A 694 -3.09 -64.39 6.59
C GLU A 694 -3.97 -65.38 5.83
N GLN A 695 -4.37 -65.00 4.61
CA GLN A 695 -5.03 -65.92 3.69
C GLN A 695 -4.01 -66.98 3.23
N VAL A 696 -4.32 -68.25 3.48
CA VAL A 696 -3.52 -69.39 3.03
C VAL A 696 -4.21 -70.03 1.84
N CYS A 697 -3.53 -70.08 0.70
CA CYS A 697 -4.01 -70.69 -0.54
C CYS A 697 -3.16 -71.89 -0.93
N GLY A 698 -3.65 -72.70 -1.88
CA GLY A 698 -3.01 -73.94 -2.30
C GLY A 698 -3.60 -75.18 -1.63
N LEU A 699 -4.78 -75.04 -1.02
CA LEU A 699 -5.56 -76.21 -0.61
C LEU A 699 -6.03 -77.01 -1.83
N ARG A 700 -6.56 -78.21 -1.57
CA ARG A 700 -7.12 -79.10 -2.59
C ARG A 700 -8.02 -78.35 -3.56
N ASN A 701 -7.92 -78.66 -4.85
CA ASN A 701 -8.74 -78.04 -5.91
C ASN A 701 -8.66 -76.49 -5.96
N GLY A 702 -7.53 -75.91 -5.53
CA GLY A 702 -7.31 -74.46 -5.59
C GLY A 702 -7.98 -73.67 -4.47
N GLY A 703 -8.33 -74.32 -3.36
CA GLY A 703 -8.97 -73.63 -2.24
C GLY A 703 -8.03 -72.73 -1.44
N CYS A 704 -8.65 -71.83 -0.68
CA CYS A 704 -7.99 -70.94 0.25
C CYS A 704 -8.78 -70.87 1.56
N PHE A 705 -8.13 -70.46 2.63
CA PHE A 705 -8.82 -70.12 3.88
C PHE A 705 -8.17 -68.94 4.59
N GLN A 706 -8.95 -68.29 5.45
CA GLN A 706 -8.45 -67.30 6.39
C GLN A 706 -9.21 -67.39 7.70
N ASN A 707 -8.46 -67.33 8.81
CA ASN A 707 -9.02 -67.37 10.16
C ASN A 707 -9.34 -65.96 10.67
N PHE A 708 -10.39 -65.90 11.48
CA PHE A 708 -10.91 -64.74 12.17
C PHE A 708 -11.16 -65.10 13.63
N VAL A 709 -11.33 -64.09 14.49
CA VAL A 709 -11.52 -64.27 15.94
C VAL A 709 -12.63 -65.30 16.23
N ASN A 710 -13.75 -65.23 15.52
CA ASN A 710 -14.93 -66.08 15.76
C ASN A 710 -15.19 -67.12 14.67
N GLY A 711 -14.31 -67.27 13.67
CA GLY A 711 -14.51 -68.29 12.64
C GLY A 711 -13.49 -68.29 11.52
N THR A 712 -13.85 -68.95 10.43
CA THR A 712 -12.99 -69.12 9.26
C THR A 712 -13.79 -68.85 8.01
N VAL A 713 -13.19 -68.20 7.02
CA VAL A 713 -13.75 -68.18 5.67
C VAL A 713 -13.00 -69.21 4.83
N MET A 714 -13.72 -70.17 4.26
CA MET A 714 -13.20 -71.17 3.34
C MET A 714 -13.62 -70.81 1.92
N TYR A 715 -12.70 -70.88 0.97
CA TYR A 715 -12.97 -70.66 -0.44
C TYR A 715 -12.56 -71.88 -1.26
N SER A 716 -13.38 -72.22 -2.25
CA SER A 716 -12.96 -73.04 -3.39
C SER A 716 -13.57 -72.49 -4.68
N PRO A 717 -12.97 -72.75 -5.86
CA PRO A 717 -13.58 -72.37 -7.13
C PRO A 717 -14.98 -72.96 -7.34
N ALA A 718 -15.26 -74.14 -6.78
CA ALA A 718 -16.54 -74.84 -6.95
C ALA A 718 -17.65 -74.32 -6.02
N THR A 719 -17.31 -73.95 -4.79
CA THR A 719 -18.30 -73.60 -3.75
C THR A 719 -18.36 -72.11 -3.41
N GLY A 720 -17.45 -71.30 -3.97
CA GLY A 720 -17.29 -69.91 -3.58
C GLY A 720 -16.72 -69.76 -2.16
N ALA A 721 -16.78 -68.55 -1.62
CA ALA A 721 -16.32 -68.27 -0.26
C ALA A 721 -17.46 -68.43 0.75
N GLN A 722 -17.28 -69.28 1.75
CA GLN A 722 -18.27 -69.64 2.74
C GLN A 722 -17.77 -69.37 4.16
N THR A 723 -18.60 -68.69 4.96
CA THR A 723 -18.28 -68.34 6.35
C THR A 723 -18.60 -69.49 7.30
N MET A 724 -17.62 -69.93 8.06
CA MET A 724 -17.78 -70.96 9.10
C MET A 724 -17.70 -70.31 10.48
N SER A 725 -18.83 -69.81 11.01
CA SER A 725 -18.90 -69.12 12.32
C SER A 725 -19.16 -70.04 13.51
N SER A 726 -19.75 -71.22 13.30
CA SER A 726 -20.04 -72.17 14.39
C SER A 726 -18.82 -73.04 14.73
N ALA A 727 -18.23 -72.85 15.91
CA ALA A 727 -17.09 -73.64 16.38
C ALA A 727 -17.39 -75.16 16.44
N PRO A 728 -18.54 -75.62 17.01
CA PRO A 728 -18.84 -77.04 17.04
C PRO A 728 -18.94 -77.69 15.65
N ILE A 729 -19.46 -76.95 14.66
CA ILE A 729 -19.53 -77.44 13.27
C ILE A 729 -18.13 -77.55 12.66
N ARG A 730 -17.26 -76.54 12.87
CA ARG A 730 -15.86 -76.58 12.41
C ARG A 730 -15.10 -77.73 13.05
N ASP A 731 -15.21 -77.92 14.36
CA ASP A 731 -14.54 -78.99 15.09
C ASP A 731 -14.99 -80.37 14.58
N LYS A 732 -16.30 -80.54 14.31
CA LYS A 732 -16.81 -81.77 13.71
C LYS A 732 -16.28 -81.98 12.30
N TRP A 733 -16.23 -80.95 11.47
CA TRP A 733 -15.66 -81.03 10.11
C TRP A 733 -14.17 -81.37 10.13
N ALA A 734 -13.42 -80.87 11.12
CA ALA A 734 -12.03 -81.27 11.34
C ALA A 734 -11.90 -82.79 11.53
N THR A 735 -12.79 -83.41 12.32
CA THR A 735 -12.78 -84.88 12.54
C THR A 735 -13.08 -85.70 11.28
N THR A 736 -13.67 -85.09 10.24
CA THR A 736 -13.93 -85.77 8.97
C THR A 736 -12.79 -85.62 7.96
N GLY A 737 -11.74 -84.85 8.30
CA GLY A 737 -10.59 -84.58 7.44
C GLY A 737 -10.68 -83.27 6.65
N PHE A 738 -11.47 -82.30 7.12
CA PHE A 738 -11.71 -81.01 6.46
C PHE A 738 -12.12 -81.16 4.98
N GLU A 739 -11.58 -80.33 4.08
CA GLU A 739 -11.87 -80.36 2.63
C GLU A 739 -11.31 -81.61 1.93
N GLY A 740 -10.28 -82.24 2.52
CA GLY A 740 -9.77 -83.53 2.08
C GLY A 740 -10.71 -84.68 2.43
N GLY A 741 -11.61 -84.46 3.39
CA GLY A 741 -12.42 -85.44 4.07
C GLY A 741 -13.66 -85.94 3.32
N SER A 742 -14.51 -86.65 4.06
CA SER A 742 -15.73 -87.26 3.54
C SER A 742 -16.81 -86.23 3.15
N LEU A 743 -16.74 -85.00 3.67
CA LEU A 743 -17.73 -83.95 3.42
C LEU A 743 -17.34 -82.95 2.31
N GLY A 744 -16.04 -82.76 2.06
CA GLY A 744 -15.55 -81.75 1.11
C GLY A 744 -15.69 -80.32 1.64
N TYR A 745 -15.70 -79.35 0.74
CA TYR A 745 -15.81 -77.92 1.08
C TYR A 745 -17.22 -77.56 1.59
N PRO A 746 -17.34 -76.53 2.46
CA PRO A 746 -18.64 -75.93 2.76
C PRO A 746 -19.25 -75.31 1.50
N THR A 747 -20.58 -75.41 1.38
CA THR A 747 -21.41 -74.86 0.29
C THR A 747 -22.38 -73.78 0.76
N SER A 748 -22.47 -73.56 2.08
CA SER A 748 -23.23 -72.47 2.70
C SER A 748 -22.47 -71.89 3.89
N GLY A 749 -22.87 -70.70 4.34
CA GLY A 749 -22.57 -70.26 5.71
C GLY A 749 -23.32 -71.12 6.75
N ALA A 750 -22.89 -71.04 8.02
CA ALA A 750 -23.63 -71.67 9.11
C ALA A 750 -24.95 -70.90 9.36
N ILE A 751 -26.07 -71.60 9.27
CA ILE A 751 -27.41 -71.05 9.55
C ILE A 751 -27.79 -71.48 10.96
N CYS A 752 -27.90 -70.50 11.84
CA CYS A 752 -28.23 -70.68 13.25
C CYS A 752 -29.60 -70.07 13.59
N GLY A 753 -30.17 -70.44 14.72
CA GLY A 753 -31.54 -70.06 15.11
C GLY A 753 -32.58 -71.13 14.79
N LEU A 754 -32.13 -72.36 14.51
CA LEU A 754 -33.01 -73.53 14.46
C LEU A 754 -33.57 -73.83 15.87
N ARG A 755 -34.44 -74.85 15.96
CA ARG A 755 -35.02 -75.33 17.22
C ARG A 755 -33.99 -75.37 18.36
N ASN A 756 -34.34 -74.77 19.50
CA ASN A 756 -33.51 -74.67 20.70
C ASN A 756 -32.12 -74.05 20.47
N GLY A 757 -31.99 -73.13 19.51
CA GLY A 757 -30.74 -72.44 19.19
C GLY A 757 -29.76 -73.28 18.36
N GLY A 758 -30.22 -74.35 17.73
CA GLY A 758 -29.38 -75.19 16.87
C GLY A 758 -28.89 -74.47 15.61
N CYS A 759 -27.92 -75.09 14.95
CA CYS A 759 -27.32 -74.61 13.71
C CYS A 759 -27.14 -75.74 12.71
N PHE A 760 -27.05 -75.42 11.43
CA PHE A 760 -26.56 -76.34 10.42
C PHE A 760 -25.67 -75.64 9.39
N GLN A 761 -24.85 -76.42 8.70
CA GLN A 761 -24.06 -75.95 7.57
C GLN A 761 -23.96 -77.03 6.51
N ASN A 762 -24.13 -76.65 5.25
CA ASN A 762 -24.02 -77.56 4.12
C ASN A 762 -22.58 -77.63 3.61
N PHE A 763 -22.21 -78.82 3.16
CA PHE A 763 -20.95 -79.18 2.52
C PHE A 763 -21.26 -79.89 1.20
N GLU A 764 -20.26 -80.04 0.33
CA GLU A 764 -20.41 -80.67 -0.98
C GLU A 764 -21.08 -82.05 -0.92
N LYS A 765 -20.83 -82.83 0.13
CA LYS A 765 -21.29 -84.22 0.25
C LYS A 765 -22.18 -84.49 1.45
N GLY A 766 -22.63 -83.45 2.16
CA GLY A 766 -23.58 -83.59 3.27
C GLY A 766 -23.71 -82.36 4.14
N THR A 767 -24.40 -82.51 5.27
CA THR A 767 -24.70 -81.40 6.18
C THR A 767 -24.16 -81.73 7.57
N ILE A 768 -23.61 -80.75 8.29
CA ILE A 768 -23.36 -80.89 9.72
C ILE A 768 -24.45 -80.13 10.46
N MET A 769 -25.08 -80.78 11.42
CA MET A 769 -26.08 -80.19 12.29
C MET A 769 -25.61 -80.19 13.73
N TRP A 770 -25.90 -79.11 14.45
CA TRP A 770 -25.51 -78.95 15.85
C TRP A 770 -26.68 -78.47 16.69
N SER A 771 -26.79 -79.03 17.89
CA SER A 771 -27.57 -78.46 18.99
C SER A 771 -26.81 -78.66 20.31
N ALA A 772 -27.12 -77.85 21.32
CA ALA A 772 -26.49 -77.98 22.63
C ALA A 772 -26.67 -79.38 23.26
N ALA A 773 -27.80 -80.05 23.00
CA ALA A 773 -28.10 -81.36 23.56
C ALA A 773 -27.53 -82.54 22.75
N SER A 774 -27.24 -82.37 21.45
CA SER A 774 -26.81 -83.46 20.57
C SER A 774 -25.34 -83.40 20.15
N GLY A 775 -24.68 -82.24 20.36
CA GLY A 775 -23.41 -81.95 19.71
C GLY A 775 -23.54 -81.86 18.20
N ALA A 776 -22.40 -81.73 17.50
CA ALA A 776 -22.36 -81.60 16.05
C ALA A 776 -22.28 -82.98 15.39
N GLN A 777 -23.23 -83.29 14.51
CA GLN A 777 -23.35 -84.58 13.84
C GLN A 777 -23.51 -84.43 12.33
N VAL A 778 -22.96 -85.41 11.61
CA VAL A 778 -23.04 -85.46 10.14
C VAL A 778 -24.38 -86.07 9.72
N MET A 779 -25.07 -85.38 8.83
CA MET A 779 -26.25 -85.83 8.11
C MET A 779 -25.88 -86.03 6.63
N MET A 780 -25.84 -87.29 6.19
CA MET A 780 -25.53 -87.63 4.81
C MET A 780 -26.77 -87.54 3.93
N PRO A 781 -26.67 -87.04 2.69
CA PRO A 781 -27.80 -87.02 1.78
C PRO A 781 -28.16 -88.45 1.39
N GLY A 782 -29.44 -88.78 1.44
CA GLY A 782 -29.94 -90.11 1.14
C GLY A 782 -31.26 -90.46 1.83
N PRO A 783 -31.66 -91.73 1.81
CA PRO A 783 -32.97 -92.17 2.30
C PRO A 783 -33.25 -91.83 3.77
N ILE A 784 -32.23 -91.84 4.63
CA ILE A 784 -32.36 -91.45 6.05
C ILE A 784 -32.70 -89.96 6.18
N GLN A 785 -31.93 -89.09 5.52
CA GLN A 785 -32.20 -87.65 5.50
C GLN A 785 -33.57 -87.35 4.88
N GLN A 786 -33.95 -88.02 3.79
CA GLN A 786 -35.27 -87.84 3.16
C GLN A 786 -36.41 -88.26 4.07
N SER A 787 -36.26 -89.37 4.81
CA SER A 787 -37.25 -89.79 5.80
C SER A 787 -37.37 -88.80 6.96
N TRP A 788 -36.25 -88.25 7.41
CA TRP A 788 -36.22 -87.22 8.45
C TRP A 788 -36.81 -85.88 7.95
N ALA A 789 -36.51 -85.49 6.70
CA ALA A 789 -37.07 -84.33 6.02
C ALA A 789 -38.60 -84.40 5.90
N ALA A 790 -39.12 -85.56 5.49
CA ALA A 790 -40.57 -85.82 5.37
C ALA A 790 -41.32 -85.68 6.71
N GLN A 791 -40.58 -85.70 7.83
CA GLN A 791 -41.11 -85.55 9.18
C GLN A 791 -40.88 -84.16 9.77
N GLY A 792 -40.47 -83.18 8.96
CA GLY A 792 -40.28 -81.79 9.39
C GLY A 792 -38.89 -81.49 9.97
N PHE A 793 -37.87 -82.28 9.59
CA PHE A 793 -36.47 -82.09 10.02
C PHE A 793 -36.35 -81.95 11.56
N GLU A 794 -35.58 -80.96 12.04
CA GLU A 794 -35.33 -80.74 13.46
C GLU A 794 -36.56 -80.24 14.22
N ASN A 795 -37.56 -79.70 13.51
CA ASN A 795 -38.83 -79.30 14.09
C ASN A 795 -39.78 -80.49 14.28
N GLY A 796 -39.50 -81.62 13.63
CA GLY A 796 -40.23 -82.87 13.76
C GLY A 796 -40.04 -83.60 15.10
N ALA A 797 -40.74 -84.73 15.24
CA ALA A 797 -40.67 -85.57 16.44
C ALA A 797 -39.26 -86.14 16.69
N LEU A 798 -38.49 -86.38 15.63
CA LEU A 798 -37.11 -86.87 15.73
C LEU A 798 -36.12 -85.82 16.27
N ALA A 799 -36.36 -84.53 16.03
CA ALA A 799 -35.47 -83.42 16.37
C ALA A 799 -34.04 -83.59 15.79
N PHE A 800 -32.97 -83.23 16.53
CA PHE A 800 -31.60 -83.26 16.01
C PHE A 800 -30.96 -84.66 16.04
N PRO A 801 -30.06 -84.98 15.08
CA PRO A 801 -29.25 -86.20 15.11
C PRO A 801 -28.29 -86.19 16.32
N THR A 802 -28.18 -87.32 17.03
CA THR A 802 -27.31 -87.51 18.21
C THR A 802 -26.03 -88.28 17.89
N ASN A 803 -25.97 -88.95 16.74
CA ASN A 803 -24.76 -89.55 16.18
C ASN A 803 -24.66 -89.28 14.67
N SER A 804 -23.49 -89.59 14.10
CA SER A 804 -23.31 -89.58 12.64
C SER A 804 -23.82 -90.90 12.06
N GLN A 805 -24.36 -90.87 10.83
CA GLN A 805 -24.89 -92.05 10.16
C GLN A 805 -23.86 -93.19 10.14
N THR A 806 -24.26 -94.37 10.60
CA THR A 806 -23.43 -95.58 10.58
C THR A 806 -23.99 -96.53 9.54
N CYS A 807 -23.14 -97.07 8.66
CA CYS A 807 -23.54 -98.04 7.64
C CYS A 807 -22.74 -99.33 7.75
N THR A 808 -23.32 -100.44 7.29
CA THR A 808 -22.60 -101.68 7.04
C THR A 808 -21.52 -101.47 5.98
N ALA A 809 -20.51 -102.35 5.94
CA ALA A 809 -19.39 -102.22 5.01
C ALA A 809 -19.81 -102.23 3.53
N ASP A 810 -20.87 -102.98 3.20
CA ASP A 810 -21.49 -103.04 1.87
C ASP A 810 -22.40 -101.84 1.56
N LYS A 811 -22.63 -100.96 2.54
CA LYS A 811 -23.53 -99.79 2.49
C LYS A 811 -24.98 -100.14 2.14
N LEU A 812 -25.41 -101.38 2.32
CA LEU A 812 -26.79 -101.82 2.08
C LEU A 812 -27.72 -101.62 3.28
N SER A 813 -27.15 -101.30 4.44
CA SER A 813 -27.90 -100.96 5.66
C SER A 813 -27.23 -99.80 6.37
N CYS A 814 -28.01 -98.78 6.73
CA CYS A 814 -27.54 -97.61 7.47
C CYS A 814 -28.52 -97.27 8.61
N SER A 815 -28.02 -96.67 9.69
CA SER A 815 -28.83 -96.17 10.79
C SER A 815 -28.29 -94.87 11.34
N GLN A 816 -29.19 -94.00 11.78
CA GLN A 816 -28.85 -92.78 12.49
C GLN A 816 -29.85 -92.53 13.62
N THR A 817 -29.32 -92.18 14.77
CA THR A 817 -30.10 -91.86 15.97
C THR A 817 -30.27 -90.35 16.08
N PHE A 818 -31.46 -89.98 16.53
CA PHE A 818 -31.92 -88.63 16.77
C PHE A 818 -32.40 -88.53 18.22
N GLN A 819 -32.61 -87.30 18.71
CA GLN A 819 -33.07 -87.07 20.08
C GLN A 819 -34.40 -87.79 20.37
N GLY A 820 -35.32 -87.80 19.41
CA GLY A 820 -36.65 -88.39 19.54
C GLY A 820 -36.82 -89.79 18.95
N GLY A 821 -35.75 -90.46 18.49
CA GLY A 821 -35.88 -91.79 17.88
C GLY A 821 -34.69 -92.20 17.01
N THR A 822 -34.85 -93.27 16.24
CA THR A 822 -33.84 -93.76 15.28
C THR A 822 -34.47 -93.97 13.91
N VAL A 823 -33.76 -93.57 12.87
CA VAL A 823 -34.10 -93.90 11.48
C VAL A 823 -33.10 -94.95 10.99
N SER A 824 -33.63 -96.07 10.50
CA SER A 824 -32.85 -97.14 9.89
C SER A 824 -33.28 -97.29 8.42
N TRP A 825 -32.33 -97.56 7.53
CA TRP A 825 -32.59 -97.79 6.12
C TRP A 825 -31.90 -99.06 5.67
N THR A 826 -32.60 -99.87 4.87
CA THR A 826 -32.00 -100.97 4.12
C THR A 826 -32.39 -100.90 2.65
N SER A 827 -31.52 -101.39 1.76
CA SER A 827 -31.77 -101.39 0.31
C SER A 827 -33.05 -102.12 -0.09
N ALA A 828 -33.44 -103.17 0.65
CA ALA A 828 -34.66 -103.94 0.41
C ALA A 828 -35.91 -103.38 1.12
N GLY A 829 -35.72 -102.67 2.24
CA GLY A 829 -36.81 -102.32 3.16
C GLY A 829 -37.18 -100.84 3.24
N GLY A 830 -36.43 -99.96 2.56
CA GLY A 830 -36.62 -98.53 2.64
C GLY A 830 -36.25 -97.95 4.01
N ALA A 831 -36.59 -96.69 4.23
CA ALA A 831 -36.32 -96.01 5.50
C ALA A 831 -37.47 -96.23 6.49
N LYS A 832 -37.15 -96.66 7.70
CA LYS A 832 -38.09 -96.90 8.80
C LYS A 832 -37.70 -96.06 10.00
N THR A 833 -38.67 -95.32 10.51
CA THR A 833 -38.52 -94.49 11.71
C THR A 833 -39.10 -95.22 12.92
N ARG A 834 -38.33 -95.24 14.01
CA ARG A 834 -38.77 -95.69 15.34
C ARG A 834 -38.61 -94.53 16.32
N LEU A 835 -39.72 -93.99 16.80
CA LEU A 835 -39.72 -92.93 17.82
C LEU A 835 -39.45 -93.55 19.20
N ASN A 836 -38.85 -92.76 20.10
CA ASN A 836 -38.58 -93.12 21.49
C ASN A 836 -39.82 -93.03 22.37
#